data_AF-A0AAW1G2G7-F1
#
_entry.id   AF-A0AAW1G2G7-F1
#
_cell.length_a   1.000
_cell.length_b   1.000
_cell.length_c   1.000
_cell.angle_alpha   90.00
_cell.angle_beta   90.00
_cell.angle_gamma   90.00
#
_symmetry.space_group_name_H-M   'P 1'
#
loop_
_entity.id
_entity.type
_entity.pdbx_description
1 polymer ?
#
loop_
_entity_poly.entity_id
_entity_poly.type
_entity_poly.pdbx_seq_one_letter_code
_entity_poly.pdbx_strand_id
1 'polypeptide(L)'
;MQSGPPDRPELDDAAEERLDAKLDEAFQHVREVRRQLESQRTDMEIRLHSQHAMLHYNLTSFKTDIDMKLKRHQKMLQVSLQAMNATLTELKLDQDQDQPTEDQLEDQPTEDQLEDIPPPPSPLTPHPPMQPSYTAALWEAVERLDNMVVNNTVKVDGLMEDVEVNSWDVEQLRRDLKELEKHINRTARTSQIQFMETGLEVEAAREKVLGQVGELAGNLSLQVERLHEMDVDVDYLYEAFYKHNSSTGCDCKGLTAAIARLERGVANVTELANENRLALDDESVGGAGQWGGAGDWEPAVETLQYGLQQVKESLVSEHNRTKTLDHSLTRLSSSVTVALAEVSGLKEADRKVVVEMQHLSSSFKSLLTDAIRHSDVLELLLGEEVLEFLEWPVQDQEAHSIPSLKEQLRLLQEKLRGHNLSITSLQGNRAGGREEVPSADQPSSSHLPSDDWLPGSMRVNSGGVPARERQLLLHPEGRRPQHGGDGGDLWNLEKTVEELRLKVLRLEEKSCNASAEREAPPGDVESKLQVEVMWLKRGLEEHLRVFKNVFSNADLLVGSDATLELDKLWQLVKNKDGKKEKKRGGGGSGRGGSHRSRRETSGVAPVPPSLSGGSLLLVAGSPLSISNSVIVFEASLNRGQFYSDTGTFAAPLNGIYLFVLTLDLRPGPTHVVLRRGSGGTPVSLHRREVTVAGPVTDVGLLPLREGEEVRLELKGAVWAKSEDNVFTVLLLHRTI
;
A
#
# COMPACT_ATOMS: atom_id res chain seq x y z
N MET A 1 9.77 -93.87 4.32
CA MET A 1 9.14 -92.99 5.31
C MET A 1 10.19 -92.06 5.88
N GLN A 2 10.39 -90.91 5.23
CA GLN A 2 11.20 -89.80 5.71
C GLN A 2 10.45 -88.53 5.31
N SER A 3 10.30 -87.59 6.24
CA SER A 3 9.61 -86.32 6.04
C SER A 3 10.59 -85.27 5.54
N GLY A 4 10.25 -84.62 4.43
CA GLY A 4 10.87 -83.33 4.07
C GLY A 4 10.44 -82.23 5.05
N PRO A 5 11.17 -81.10 5.10
CA PRO A 5 10.74 -79.92 5.85
C PRO A 5 9.50 -79.27 5.19
N PRO A 6 8.66 -78.56 5.96
CA PRO A 6 7.56 -77.78 5.41
C PRO A 6 8.08 -76.43 4.86
N ASP A 7 7.56 -76.02 3.70
CA ASP A 7 7.80 -74.70 3.14
C ASP A 7 7.23 -73.58 4.03
N ARG A 8 7.80 -72.37 3.91
CA ARG A 8 7.32 -71.15 4.56
C ARG A 8 7.34 -69.95 3.61
N PRO A 9 6.23 -69.67 2.90
CA PRO A 9 6.00 -68.38 2.26
C PRO A 9 5.00 -67.50 3.03
N GLU A 10 3.89 -68.07 3.52
CA GLU A 10 2.62 -67.40 3.90
C GLU A 10 2.67 -66.40 5.09
N LEU A 11 3.84 -66.06 5.62
CA LEU A 11 3.97 -65.19 6.80
C LEU A 11 4.44 -63.75 6.50
N ASP A 12 5.12 -63.51 5.36
CA ASP A 12 5.51 -62.14 4.97
C ASP A 12 4.37 -61.41 4.26
N ASP A 13 3.69 -62.05 3.29
CA ASP A 13 2.54 -61.47 2.56
C ASP A 13 1.47 -60.89 3.52
N ALA A 14 1.14 -61.64 4.58
CA ALA A 14 0.16 -61.27 5.60
C ALA A 14 0.67 -60.19 6.59
N ALA A 15 1.96 -59.89 6.58
CA ALA A 15 2.56 -58.75 7.28
C ALA A 15 2.60 -57.50 6.38
N GLU A 16 2.88 -57.67 5.09
CA GLU A 16 2.92 -56.60 4.09
C GLU A 16 1.52 -56.03 3.81
N GLU A 17 0.51 -56.87 3.59
CA GLU A 17 -0.92 -56.45 3.47
C GLU A 17 -1.39 -55.66 4.71
N ARG A 18 -0.86 -56.00 5.89
CA ARG A 18 -1.11 -55.32 7.17
C ARG A 18 -0.39 -53.98 7.33
N LEU A 19 0.68 -53.74 6.57
CA LEU A 19 1.37 -52.46 6.52
C LEU A 19 0.67 -51.53 5.53
N ASP A 20 0.32 -52.04 4.34
CA ASP A 20 -0.43 -51.27 3.33
C ASP A 20 -1.80 -50.83 3.86
N ALA A 21 -2.56 -51.70 4.53
CA ALA A 21 -3.84 -51.33 5.14
C ALA A 21 -3.72 -50.16 6.14
N LYS A 22 -2.62 -50.09 6.91
CA LYS A 22 -2.32 -48.98 7.83
C LYS A 22 -1.83 -47.73 7.12
N LEU A 23 -1.08 -47.90 6.03
CA LEU A 23 -0.60 -46.80 5.21
C LEU A 23 -1.78 -46.09 4.54
N ASP A 24 -2.76 -46.85 4.06
CA ASP A 24 -3.98 -46.32 3.46
C ASP A 24 -4.92 -45.67 4.49
N GLU A 25 -5.03 -46.24 5.70
CA GLU A 25 -5.69 -45.61 6.86
C GLU A 25 -5.05 -44.26 7.21
N ALA A 26 -3.71 -44.19 7.26
CA ALA A 26 -2.98 -42.95 7.47
C ALA A 26 -3.20 -41.94 6.33
N PHE A 27 -3.19 -42.38 5.06
CA PHE A 27 -3.51 -41.51 3.92
C PHE A 27 -4.96 -41.01 3.94
N GLN A 28 -5.91 -41.78 4.48
CA GLN A 28 -7.29 -41.32 4.69
C GLN A 28 -7.36 -40.27 5.80
N HIS A 29 -6.67 -40.49 6.93
CA HIS A 29 -6.56 -39.52 8.02
C HIS A 29 -5.94 -38.19 7.56
N VAL A 30 -4.85 -38.23 6.78
CA VAL A 30 -4.22 -37.02 6.22
C VAL A 30 -5.14 -36.29 5.23
N ARG A 31 -5.91 -37.02 4.41
CA ARG A 31 -6.93 -36.44 3.52
C ARG A 31 -8.04 -35.73 4.32
N GLU A 32 -8.52 -36.34 5.40
CA GLU A 32 -9.58 -35.76 6.24
C GLU A 32 -9.09 -34.54 7.04
N VAL A 33 -7.92 -34.60 7.67
CA VAL A 33 -7.30 -33.43 8.35
C VAL A 33 -7.10 -32.28 7.37
N ARG A 34 -6.64 -32.57 6.14
CA ARG A 34 -6.52 -31.57 5.08
C ARG A 34 -7.87 -30.97 4.70
N ARG A 35 -8.92 -31.78 4.55
CA ARG A 35 -10.29 -31.32 4.25
C ARG A 35 -10.84 -30.43 5.36
N GLN A 36 -10.58 -30.76 6.62
CA GLN A 36 -10.95 -29.95 7.77
C GLN A 36 -10.20 -28.61 7.80
N LEU A 37 -8.89 -28.60 7.50
CA LEU A 37 -8.09 -27.38 7.42
C LEU A 37 -8.52 -26.47 6.26
N GLU A 38 -8.81 -27.05 5.08
CA GLU A 38 -9.37 -26.31 3.94
C GLU A 38 -10.76 -25.73 4.29
N SER A 39 -11.59 -26.46 5.06
CA SER A 39 -12.89 -25.98 5.56
C SER A 39 -12.78 -24.88 6.62
N GLN A 40 -11.81 -24.96 7.54
CA GLN A 40 -11.57 -23.90 8.53
C GLN A 40 -11.03 -22.63 7.86
N ARG A 41 -10.16 -22.78 6.86
CA ARG A 41 -9.72 -21.66 6.04
C ARG A 41 -10.89 -20.96 5.37
N THR A 42 -11.83 -21.68 4.75
CA THR A 42 -12.98 -21.05 4.09
C THR A 42 -13.94 -20.38 5.09
N ASP A 43 -14.18 -20.92 6.28
CA ASP A 43 -14.99 -20.22 7.31
C ASP A 43 -14.32 -18.91 7.77
N MET A 44 -13.01 -18.94 8.06
CA MET A 44 -12.26 -17.72 8.41
C MET A 44 -12.28 -16.69 7.27
N GLU A 45 -12.11 -17.14 6.03
CA GLU A 45 -12.10 -16.29 4.84
C GLU A 45 -13.49 -15.66 4.60
N ILE A 46 -14.58 -16.42 4.75
CA ILE A 46 -15.97 -15.92 4.70
C ILE A 46 -16.25 -14.93 5.84
N ARG A 47 -15.84 -15.24 7.08
CA ARG A 47 -16.02 -14.38 8.26
C ARG A 47 -15.27 -13.06 8.11
N LEU A 48 -14.05 -13.09 7.59
CA LEU A 48 -13.24 -11.88 7.35
C LEU A 48 -13.84 -11.04 6.22
N HIS A 49 -14.31 -11.65 5.12
CA HIS A 49 -15.05 -10.93 4.07
C HIS A 49 -16.34 -10.29 4.61
N SER A 50 -17.08 -10.98 5.49
CA SER A 50 -18.29 -10.44 6.13
C SER A 50 -17.97 -9.24 7.03
N GLN A 51 -16.92 -9.32 7.86
CA GLN A 51 -16.46 -8.19 8.67
C GLN A 51 -15.98 -7.01 7.81
N HIS A 52 -15.26 -7.28 6.73
CA HIS A 52 -14.79 -6.25 5.80
C HIS A 52 -15.94 -5.56 5.07
N ALA A 53 -16.93 -6.32 4.60
CA ALA A 53 -18.14 -5.79 3.96
C ALA A 53 -18.98 -4.93 4.93
N MET A 54 -19.15 -5.37 6.18
CA MET A 54 -19.83 -4.59 7.22
C MET A 54 -19.09 -3.29 7.54
N LEU A 55 -17.76 -3.32 7.63
CA LEU A 55 -16.94 -2.13 7.84
C LEU A 55 -17.04 -1.17 6.65
N HIS A 56 -17.00 -1.67 5.41
CA HIS A 56 -17.21 -0.87 4.21
C HIS A 56 -18.61 -0.24 4.15
N TYR A 57 -19.66 -0.97 4.54
CA TYR A 57 -21.01 -0.43 4.63
C TYR A 57 -21.09 0.70 5.67
N ASN A 58 -20.59 0.46 6.89
CA ASN A 58 -20.58 1.46 7.96
C ASN A 58 -19.80 2.72 7.57
N LEU A 59 -18.60 2.57 6.99
CA LEU A 59 -17.78 3.69 6.52
C LEU A 59 -18.43 4.47 5.39
N THR A 60 -19.14 3.78 4.48
CA THR A 60 -19.89 4.41 3.38
C THR A 60 -21.11 5.16 3.90
N SER A 61 -21.87 4.56 4.82
CA SER A 61 -23.02 5.19 5.50
C SER A 61 -22.60 6.47 6.24
N PHE A 62 -21.56 6.38 7.07
CA PHE A 62 -20.96 7.52 7.78
C PHE A 62 -20.49 8.62 6.82
N LYS A 63 -19.86 8.26 5.70
CA LYS A 63 -19.47 9.22 4.65
C LYS A 63 -20.68 9.91 4.02
N THR A 64 -21.78 9.18 3.76
CA THR A 64 -23.00 9.78 3.20
C THR A 64 -23.73 10.68 4.20
N ASP A 65 -23.74 10.35 5.49
CA ASP A 65 -24.29 11.22 6.53
C ASP A 65 -23.49 12.53 6.66
N ILE A 66 -22.15 12.46 6.73
CA ILE A 66 -21.29 13.65 6.77
C ILE A 66 -21.46 14.51 5.51
N ASP A 67 -21.49 13.92 4.31
CA ASP A 67 -21.73 14.66 3.06
C ASP A 67 -23.12 15.33 3.05
N MET A 68 -24.16 14.67 3.56
CA MET A 68 -25.51 15.23 3.65
C MET A 68 -25.64 16.33 4.72
N LYS A 69 -24.94 16.19 5.86
CA LYS A 69 -24.82 17.23 6.91
C LYS A 69 -24.03 18.44 6.41
N LEU A 70 -22.90 18.22 5.74
CA LEU A 70 -22.09 19.28 5.12
C LEU A 70 -22.88 20.06 4.07
N LYS A 71 -23.60 19.35 3.17
CA LYS A 71 -24.50 19.98 2.19
C LYS A 71 -25.65 20.74 2.82
N ARG A 72 -26.20 20.27 3.96
CA ARG A 72 -27.17 21.05 4.76
C ARG A 72 -26.56 22.34 5.29
N HIS A 73 -25.38 22.30 5.92
CA HIS A 73 -24.71 23.51 6.43
C HIS A 73 -24.33 24.48 5.31
N GLN A 74 -23.81 23.99 4.18
CA GLN A 74 -23.50 24.84 3.03
C GLN A 74 -24.75 25.52 2.47
N LYS A 75 -25.89 24.81 2.39
CA LYS A 75 -27.16 25.38 1.95
C LYS A 75 -27.77 26.36 2.97
N MET A 76 -27.60 26.10 4.27
CA MET A 76 -27.98 27.02 5.34
C MET A 76 -27.18 28.34 5.24
N LEU A 77 -25.86 28.26 5.10
CA LEU A 77 -24.97 29.41 4.87
C LEU A 77 -25.35 30.18 3.61
N GLN A 78 -25.66 29.48 2.51
CA GLN A 78 -26.10 30.13 1.26
C GLN A 78 -27.43 30.90 1.45
N VAL A 79 -28.42 30.33 2.13
CA VAL A 79 -29.70 31.00 2.42
C VAL A 79 -29.50 32.18 3.38
N SER A 80 -28.64 32.05 4.39
CA SER A 80 -28.28 33.15 5.30
C SER A 80 -27.61 34.31 4.56
N LEU A 81 -26.66 34.03 3.67
CA LEU A 81 -26.02 35.04 2.81
C LEU A 81 -27.02 35.70 1.84
N GLN A 82 -27.99 34.95 1.31
CA GLN A 82 -29.05 35.49 0.47
C GLN A 82 -30.00 36.41 1.26
N ALA A 83 -30.35 36.07 2.49
CA ALA A 83 -31.17 36.92 3.36
C ALA A 83 -30.43 38.20 3.80
N MET A 84 -29.13 38.12 4.11
CA MET A 84 -28.29 39.29 4.40
C MET A 84 -28.14 40.20 3.18
N ASN A 85 -27.99 39.64 1.98
CA ASN A 85 -27.99 40.44 0.75
C ASN A 85 -29.34 41.11 0.48
N ALA A 86 -30.47 40.42 0.74
CA ALA A 86 -31.81 40.98 0.55
C ALA A 86 -32.05 42.18 1.49
N THR A 87 -31.80 42.01 2.79
CA THR A 87 -31.92 43.09 3.78
C THR A 87 -30.95 44.25 3.51
N LEU A 88 -29.76 43.98 2.99
CA LEU A 88 -28.82 45.03 2.55
C LEU A 88 -29.25 45.74 1.25
N THR A 89 -30.07 45.10 0.40
CA THR A 89 -30.73 45.80 -0.73
C THR A 89 -31.96 46.59 -0.31
N GLU A 90 -32.72 46.15 0.69
CA GLU A 90 -33.84 46.92 1.26
C GLU A 90 -33.33 48.19 1.96
N LEU A 91 -32.31 48.06 2.83
CA LEU A 91 -31.65 49.20 3.48
C LEU A 91 -31.08 50.23 2.49
N LYS A 92 -30.62 49.79 1.31
CA LYS A 92 -30.19 50.72 0.25
C LYS A 92 -31.35 51.39 -0.46
N LEU A 93 -32.46 50.69 -0.66
CA LEU A 93 -33.64 51.25 -1.32
C LEU A 93 -34.29 52.36 -0.47
N ASP A 94 -34.33 52.17 0.85
CA ASP A 94 -34.76 53.21 1.79
C ASP A 94 -33.77 54.39 1.81
N GLN A 95 -32.46 54.10 1.85
CA GLN A 95 -31.41 55.13 1.88
C GLN A 95 -31.31 55.97 0.58
N ASP A 96 -31.61 55.37 -0.57
CA ASP A 96 -31.71 56.07 -1.87
C ASP A 96 -33.02 56.89 -2.00
N GLN A 97 -34.01 56.69 -1.12
CA GLN A 97 -35.30 57.39 -1.15
C GLN A 97 -35.36 58.64 -0.24
N ASP A 98 -34.49 58.71 0.77
CA ASP A 98 -34.41 59.80 1.76
C ASP A 98 -33.35 60.88 1.46
N GLN A 99 -32.78 60.95 0.24
CA GLN A 99 -31.88 62.04 -0.15
C GLN A 99 -32.64 63.30 -0.64
N PRO A 100 -32.59 64.44 0.07
CA PRO A 100 -33.07 65.71 -0.47
C PRO A 100 -32.04 66.29 -1.45
N THR A 101 -32.46 66.60 -2.68
CA THR A 101 -31.68 67.44 -3.60
C THR A 101 -31.68 68.88 -3.13
N GLU A 102 -30.65 69.27 -2.37
CA GLU A 102 -30.30 70.68 -2.16
C GLU A 102 -29.72 71.27 -3.45
N ASP A 103 -30.58 71.86 -4.28
CA ASP A 103 -30.13 72.82 -5.31
C ASP A 103 -31.24 73.82 -5.65
N GLN A 104 -30.85 75.08 -5.91
CA GLN A 104 -31.67 76.21 -6.37
C GLN A 104 -32.79 76.72 -5.43
N LEU A 105 -32.42 77.65 -4.54
CA LEU A 105 -33.31 78.64 -3.92
C LEU A 105 -32.85 80.07 -4.27
N GLU A 106 -33.33 80.64 -5.38
CA GLU A 106 -33.32 82.11 -5.62
C GLU A 106 -34.63 82.58 -6.29
N ASP A 107 -35.17 83.68 -5.77
CA ASP A 107 -36.16 84.64 -6.29
C ASP A 107 -37.53 84.23 -6.91
N GLN A 108 -38.58 84.57 -6.14
CA GLN A 108 -39.89 85.11 -6.60
C GLN A 108 -39.74 86.56 -7.16
N PRO A 109 -40.77 87.25 -7.71
CA PRO A 109 -42.23 86.99 -7.79
C PRO A 109 -42.73 87.01 -9.29
N THR A 110 -44.01 87.14 -9.71
CA THR A 110 -45.24 87.80 -9.22
C THR A 110 -46.57 87.19 -9.75
N GLU A 111 -47.63 87.32 -8.93
CA GLU A 111 -49.05 87.66 -9.23
C GLU A 111 -49.70 87.34 -10.60
N ASP A 112 -50.79 86.54 -10.60
CA ASP A 112 -52.20 86.96 -10.88
C ASP A 112 -53.18 85.74 -10.70
N GLN A 113 -54.27 85.81 -9.92
CA GLN A 113 -55.66 86.25 -10.24
C GLN A 113 -56.43 85.35 -11.26
N LEU A 114 -57.69 84.87 -11.06
CA LEU A 114 -58.67 84.85 -9.92
C LEU A 114 -59.05 83.37 -9.59
N GLU A 115 -60.24 82.79 -9.33
CA GLU A 115 -61.69 83.04 -9.03
C GLU A 115 -62.26 81.61 -8.65
N ASP A 116 -63.33 81.26 -7.91
CA ASP A 116 -64.30 81.80 -6.93
C ASP A 116 -64.80 80.56 -6.10
N ILE A 117 -65.01 80.49 -4.77
CA ILE A 117 -66.11 81.02 -3.90
C ILE A 117 -67.52 80.37 -4.16
N PRO A 118 -68.39 80.05 -3.15
CA PRO A 118 -68.22 79.89 -1.69
C PRO A 118 -69.01 78.68 -1.01
N PRO A 119 -69.77 78.72 0.14
CA PRO A 119 -69.71 77.70 1.23
C PRO A 119 -71.14 77.21 1.69
N PRO A 120 -71.57 77.04 2.98
CA PRO A 120 -70.95 76.73 4.32
C PRO A 120 -71.69 75.52 5.02
N PRO A 121 -71.75 75.30 6.37
CA PRO A 121 -70.99 75.82 7.52
C PRO A 121 -70.35 74.76 8.47
N SER A 122 -69.60 75.24 9.47
CA SER A 122 -68.99 74.53 10.63
C SER A 122 -70.06 74.17 11.71
N PRO A 123 -69.77 73.53 12.90
CA PRO A 123 -68.48 73.48 13.64
C PRO A 123 -68.13 72.17 14.43
N LEU A 124 -67.10 72.29 15.28
CA LEU A 124 -66.61 71.42 16.37
C LEU A 124 -65.49 70.41 16.07
N THR A 125 -64.37 70.60 16.77
CA THR A 125 -63.26 69.66 16.97
C THR A 125 -63.63 68.57 17.98
N PRO A 126 -63.03 67.37 17.86
CA PRO A 126 -62.06 66.95 18.88
C PRO A 126 -60.67 66.63 18.30
N HIS A 127 -59.72 66.25 19.16
CA HIS A 127 -58.34 65.91 18.79
C HIS A 127 -58.24 64.65 17.91
N PRO A 128 -57.22 64.56 17.02
CA PRO A 128 -56.91 63.33 16.30
C PRO A 128 -56.23 62.29 17.22
N PRO A 129 -56.59 60.99 17.13
CA PRO A 129 -55.90 59.92 17.86
C PRO A 129 -54.60 59.47 17.16
N MET A 130 -53.73 58.80 17.91
CA MET A 130 -52.42 58.31 17.46
C MET A 130 -52.52 57.14 16.45
N GLN A 131 -51.47 56.96 15.63
CA GLN A 131 -51.38 55.88 14.64
C GLN A 131 -51.17 54.50 15.30
N PRO A 132 -51.83 53.43 14.81
CA PRO A 132 -51.74 52.08 15.40
C PRO A 132 -50.69 51.15 14.77
N SER A 133 -49.84 51.63 13.84
CA SER A 133 -48.94 50.79 13.04
C SER A 133 -47.74 50.23 13.81
N TYR A 134 -47.08 51.06 14.62
CA TYR A 134 -45.77 50.73 15.21
C TYR A 134 -45.83 49.61 16.26
N THR A 135 -46.96 49.47 16.96
CA THR A 135 -47.14 48.42 17.97
C THR A 135 -47.41 47.05 17.37
N ALA A 136 -48.08 46.97 16.21
CA ALA A 136 -48.38 45.70 15.55
C ALA A 136 -47.09 44.99 15.06
N ALA A 137 -46.19 45.72 14.40
CA ALA A 137 -44.91 45.19 13.94
C ALA A 137 -44.01 44.73 15.10
N LEU A 138 -44.06 45.42 16.24
CA LEU A 138 -43.31 45.03 17.45
C LEU A 138 -43.79 43.69 18.01
N TRP A 139 -45.11 43.47 18.10
CA TRP A 139 -45.66 42.20 18.57
C TRP A 139 -45.39 41.05 17.59
N GLU A 140 -45.47 41.28 16.29
CA GLU A 140 -45.11 40.27 15.28
C GLU A 140 -43.62 39.89 15.36
N ALA A 141 -42.72 40.86 15.59
CA ALA A 141 -41.30 40.59 15.79
C ALA A 141 -41.04 39.75 17.05
N VAL A 142 -41.76 40.02 18.15
CA VAL A 142 -41.70 39.22 19.39
C VAL A 142 -42.23 37.80 19.16
N GLU A 143 -43.36 37.62 18.48
CA GLU A 143 -43.94 36.31 18.19
C GLU A 143 -43.03 35.48 17.26
N ARG A 144 -42.40 36.11 16.26
CA ARG A 144 -41.38 35.47 15.41
C ARG A 144 -40.14 35.05 16.22
N LEU A 145 -39.70 35.85 17.20
CA LEU A 145 -38.57 35.51 18.07
C LEU A 145 -38.90 34.33 18.99
N ASP A 146 -40.08 34.34 19.64
CA ASP A 146 -40.53 33.30 20.55
C ASP A 146 -40.66 31.94 19.83
N ASN A 147 -41.31 31.92 18.66
CA ASN A 147 -41.35 30.73 17.80
C ASN A 147 -39.95 30.23 17.39
N MET A 148 -38.98 31.12 17.20
CA MET A 148 -37.61 30.76 16.88
C MET A 148 -36.87 30.18 18.10
N VAL A 149 -37.09 30.73 19.29
CA VAL A 149 -36.56 30.21 20.57
C VAL A 149 -37.11 28.81 20.83
N VAL A 150 -38.43 28.62 20.81
CA VAL A 150 -39.09 27.31 21.02
C VAL A 150 -38.57 26.26 20.02
N ASN A 151 -38.50 26.62 18.74
CA ASN A 151 -37.97 25.75 17.70
C ASN A 151 -36.47 25.43 17.90
N ASN A 152 -35.69 26.30 18.53
CA ASN A 152 -34.29 26.03 18.84
C ASN A 152 -34.13 25.19 20.12
N THR A 153 -34.95 25.40 21.16
CA THR A 153 -35.00 24.54 22.36
C THR A 153 -35.29 23.09 21.98
N VAL A 154 -36.31 22.83 21.16
CA VAL A 154 -36.65 21.46 20.69
C VAL A 154 -35.51 20.81 19.89
N LYS A 155 -34.69 21.59 19.17
CA LYS A 155 -33.47 21.05 18.50
C LYS A 155 -32.35 20.75 19.50
N VAL A 156 -32.21 21.55 20.55
CA VAL A 156 -31.20 21.33 21.60
C VAL A 156 -31.55 20.10 22.44
N ASP A 157 -32.83 19.93 22.80
CA ASP A 157 -33.31 18.72 23.50
C ASP A 157 -33.07 17.45 22.66
N GLY A 158 -33.44 17.47 21.37
CA GLY A 158 -33.18 16.33 20.46
C GLY A 158 -31.69 16.03 20.26
N LEU A 159 -30.83 17.06 20.23
CA LEU A 159 -29.37 16.87 20.20
C LEU A 159 -28.82 16.32 21.54
N MET A 160 -29.50 16.58 22.66
CA MET A 160 -29.12 16.04 23.96
C MET A 160 -29.52 14.57 24.09
N GLU A 161 -30.71 14.19 23.61
CA GLU A 161 -31.13 12.78 23.49
C GLU A 161 -30.16 11.99 22.58
N ASP A 162 -29.80 12.55 21.41
CA ASP A 162 -28.77 11.97 20.53
C ASP A 162 -27.43 11.75 21.27
N VAL A 163 -26.99 12.69 22.11
CA VAL A 163 -25.74 12.57 22.88
C VAL A 163 -25.81 11.48 23.95
N GLU A 164 -26.93 11.33 24.66
CA GLU A 164 -27.11 10.26 25.65
C GLU A 164 -27.09 8.87 25.00
N VAL A 165 -27.77 8.68 23.87
CA VAL A 165 -27.76 7.43 23.10
C VAL A 165 -26.34 7.10 22.61
N ASN A 166 -25.62 8.09 22.06
CA ASN A 166 -24.24 7.89 21.61
C ASN A 166 -23.28 7.55 22.76
N SER A 167 -23.48 8.05 23.98
CA SER A 167 -22.65 7.67 25.15
C SER A 167 -22.84 6.18 25.49
N TRP A 168 -24.09 5.71 25.52
CA TRP A 168 -24.41 4.31 25.79
C TRP A 168 -23.77 3.35 24.79
N ASP A 169 -23.80 3.67 23.49
CA ASP A 169 -23.17 2.87 22.44
C ASP A 169 -21.64 2.85 22.54
N VAL A 170 -21.00 3.98 22.91
CA VAL A 170 -19.56 4.04 23.22
C VAL A 170 -19.21 3.17 24.43
N GLU A 171 -20.08 3.14 25.45
CA GLU A 171 -19.91 2.33 26.66
C GLU A 171 -20.19 0.84 26.43
N GLN A 172 -21.04 0.49 25.47
CA GLN A 172 -21.24 -0.87 24.96
C GLN A 172 -20.02 -1.32 24.15
N LEU A 173 -19.57 -0.54 23.17
CA LEU A 173 -18.36 -0.82 22.39
C LEU A 173 -17.12 -1.01 23.28
N ARG A 174 -16.99 -0.20 24.35
CA ARG A 174 -15.91 -0.32 25.34
C ARG A 174 -15.99 -1.57 26.23
N ARG A 175 -17.17 -2.17 26.38
CA ARG A 175 -17.35 -3.51 26.99
C ARG A 175 -16.97 -4.60 26.00
N ASP A 176 -17.44 -4.50 24.76
CA ASP A 176 -17.21 -5.52 23.72
C ASP A 176 -15.74 -5.62 23.31
N LEU A 177 -14.99 -4.49 23.28
CA LEU A 177 -13.54 -4.50 23.08
C LEU A 177 -12.79 -5.25 24.20
N LYS A 178 -13.23 -5.13 25.46
CA LYS A 178 -12.67 -5.90 26.59
C LYS A 178 -13.06 -7.37 26.53
N GLU A 179 -14.24 -7.69 26.00
CA GLU A 179 -14.67 -9.06 25.75
C GLU A 179 -13.80 -9.71 24.66
N LEU A 180 -13.55 -8.99 23.56
CA LEU A 180 -12.67 -9.40 22.48
C LEU A 180 -11.21 -9.57 22.93
N GLU A 181 -10.68 -8.66 23.76
CA GLU A 181 -9.35 -8.76 24.34
C GLU A 181 -9.18 -10.04 25.18
N LYS A 182 -10.18 -10.41 26.00
CA LYS A 182 -10.17 -11.70 26.74
C LYS A 182 -10.15 -12.89 25.79
N HIS A 183 -10.94 -12.85 24.71
CA HIS A 183 -10.99 -13.93 23.72
C HIS A 183 -9.66 -14.10 22.99
N ILE A 184 -9.03 -12.99 22.53
CA ILE A 184 -7.69 -13.00 21.91
C ILE A 184 -6.65 -13.60 22.87
N ASN A 185 -6.60 -13.13 24.12
CA ASN A 185 -5.68 -13.66 25.14
C ASN A 185 -5.92 -15.15 25.46
N ARG A 186 -7.17 -15.62 25.39
CA ARG A 186 -7.50 -17.04 25.61
C ARG A 186 -7.07 -17.90 24.42
N THR A 187 -7.38 -17.48 23.19
CA THR A 187 -6.98 -18.15 21.95
C THR A 187 -5.46 -18.21 21.80
N ALA A 188 -4.75 -17.13 22.12
CA ALA A 188 -3.29 -17.11 22.10
C ALA A 188 -2.67 -18.16 23.05
N ARG A 189 -3.21 -18.31 24.27
CA ARG A 189 -2.78 -19.34 25.22
C ARG A 189 -3.11 -20.76 24.73
N THR A 190 -4.32 -20.99 24.20
CA THR A 190 -4.69 -22.29 23.63
C THR A 190 -3.78 -22.68 22.47
N SER A 191 -3.51 -21.75 21.55
CA SER A 191 -2.61 -21.97 20.41
C SER A 191 -1.17 -22.24 20.87
N GLN A 192 -0.66 -21.51 21.87
CA GLN A 192 0.66 -21.78 22.47
C GLN A 192 0.75 -23.19 23.05
N ILE A 193 -0.27 -23.64 23.78
CA ILE A 193 -0.33 -25.00 24.34
C ILE A 193 -0.33 -26.04 23.22
N GLN A 194 -1.16 -25.87 22.19
CA GLN A 194 -1.22 -26.79 21.04
C GLN A 194 0.10 -26.85 20.26
N PHE A 195 0.81 -25.72 20.11
CA PHE A 195 2.15 -25.70 19.49
C PHE A 195 3.20 -26.42 20.35
N MET A 196 3.10 -26.36 21.68
CA MET A 196 3.99 -27.12 22.57
C MET A 196 3.66 -28.62 22.56
N GLU A 197 2.38 -28.98 22.57
CA GLU A 197 1.88 -30.37 22.53
C GLU A 197 2.29 -31.06 21.23
N THR A 198 1.96 -30.48 20.07
CA THR A 198 2.38 -31.00 18.76
C THR A 198 3.89 -30.98 18.56
N GLY A 199 4.61 -30.02 19.14
CA GLY A 199 6.07 -29.99 19.15
C GLY A 199 6.69 -31.18 19.91
N LEU A 200 6.10 -31.58 21.04
CA LEU A 200 6.52 -32.75 21.81
C LEU A 200 6.19 -34.06 21.08
N GLU A 201 5.02 -34.16 20.43
CA GLU A 201 4.67 -35.32 19.60
C GLU A 201 5.65 -35.50 18.42
N VAL A 202 6.03 -34.40 17.74
CA VAL A 202 6.99 -34.43 16.64
C VAL A 202 8.40 -34.83 17.11
N GLU A 203 8.87 -34.34 18.26
CA GLU A 203 10.18 -34.72 18.78
C GLU A 203 10.20 -36.19 19.26
N ALA A 204 9.11 -36.69 19.85
CA ALA A 204 8.98 -38.11 20.20
C ALA A 204 8.92 -39.02 18.96
N ALA A 205 8.25 -38.60 17.89
CA ALA A 205 8.27 -39.31 16.61
C ALA A 205 9.67 -39.31 15.99
N ARG A 206 10.41 -38.19 16.08
CA ARG A 206 11.79 -38.05 15.62
C ARG A 206 12.75 -38.95 16.41
N GLU A 207 12.63 -39.04 17.73
CA GLU A 207 13.44 -39.95 18.56
C GLU A 207 13.23 -41.41 18.13
N LYS A 208 11.98 -41.81 17.89
CA LYS A 208 11.65 -43.15 17.39
C LYS A 208 12.28 -43.43 16.02
N VAL A 209 12.23 -42.49 15.08
CA VAL A 209 12.88 -42.63 13.76
C VAL A 209 14.40 -42.73 13.89
N LEU A 210 15.02 -41.93 14.76
CA LEU A 210 16.46 -42.01 15.03
C LEU A 210 16.86 -43.37 15.62
N GLY A 211 16.02 -43.95 16.49
CA GLY A 211 16.19 -45.32 16.99
C GLY A 211 16.20 -46.35 15.86
N GLN A 212 15.19 -46.32 14.98
CA GLN A 212 15.08 -47.24 13.84
C GLN A 212 16.25 -47.11 12.85
N VAL A 213 16.75 -45.88 12.62
CA VAL A 213 17.95 -45.64 11.80
C VAL A 213 19.22 -46.20 12.48
N GLY A 214 19.31 -46.11 13.81
CA GLY A 214 20.39 -46.71 14.59
C GLY A 214 20.39 -48.25 14.53
N GLU A 215 19.21 -48.88 14.66
CA GLU A 215 19.03 -50.33 14.50
C GLU A 215 19.40 -50.80 13.08
N LEU A 216 18.95 -50.07 12.05
CA LEU A 216 19.28 -50.37 10.66
C LEU A 216 20.79 -50.23 10.37
N ALA A 217 21.45 -49.21 10.93
CA ALA A 217 22.90 -49.03 10.81
C ALA A 217 23.68 -50.16 11.50
N GLY A 218 23.22 -50.62 12.68
CA GLY A 218 23.79 -51.78 13.37
C GLY A 218 23.67 -53.07 12.55
N ASN A 219 22.47 -53.33 12.00
CA ASN A 219 22.23 -54.49 11.14
C ASN A 219 23.07 -54.46 9.86
N LEU A 220 23.21 -53.29 9.22
CA LEU A 220 24.07 -53.12 8.04
C LEU A 220 25.55 -53.35 8.37
N SER A 221 26.03 -52.89 9.54
CA SER A 221 27.40 -53.15 9.98
C SER A 221 27.67 -54.65 10.17
N LEU A 222 26.72 -55.39 10.75
CA LEU A 222 26.81 -56.84 10.93
C LEU A 222 26.73 -57.60 9.60
N GLN A 223 25.99 -57.09 8.61
CA GLN A 223 25.98 -57.63 7.26
C GLN A 223 27.31 -57.39 6.52
N VAL A 224 27.94 -56.23 6.71
CA VAL A 224 29.28 -55.93 6.15
C VAL A 224 30.35 -56.84 6.75
N GLU A 225 30.30 -57.10 8.07
CA GLU A 225 31.22 -58.03 8.74
C GLU A 225 31.10 -59.46 8.17
N ARG A 226 29.87 -59.96 7.99
CA ARG A 226 29.62 -61.28 7.37
C ARG A 226 30.07 -61.35 5.89
N LEU A 227 29.91 -60.26 5.13
CA LEU A 227 30.40 -60.21 3.75
C LEU A 227 31.93 -60.27 3.70
N HIS A 228 32.62 -59.65 4.67
CA HIS A 228 34.08 -59.71 4.76
C HIS A 228 34.59 -61.09 5.18
N GLU A 229 33.91 -61.79 6.10
CA GLU A 229 34.20 -63.19 6.46
C GLU A 229 34.08 -64.12 5.24
N MET A 230 33.02 -63.95 4.44
CA MET A 230 32.80 -64.72 3.21
C MET A 230 33.85 -64.42 2.11
N ASP A 231 34.35 -63.19 2.04
CA ASP A 231 35.42 -62.77 1.10
C ASP A 231 36.74 -63.51 1.43
N VAL A 232 37.08 -63.64 2.72
CA VAL A 232 38.24 -64.39 3.21
C VAL A 232 38.11 -65.89 2.94
N ASP A 233 36.91 -66.47 3.08
CA ASP A 233 36.66 -67.87 2.72
C ASP A 233 36.83 -68.12 1.21
N VAL A 234 36.40 -67.17 0.36
CA VAL A 234 36.58 -67.25 -1.10
C VAL A 234 38.06 -67.16 -1.50
N ASP A 235 38.83 -66.26 -0.88
CA ASP A 235 40.28 -66.17 -1.09
C ASP A 235 41.01 -67.43 -0.62
N TYR A 236 40.62 -68.01 0.52
CA TYR A 236 41.16 -69.29 1.01
C TYR A 236 40.87 -70.44 0.02
N LEU A 237 39.66 -70.52 -0.53
CA LEU A 237 39.31 -71.49 -1.56
C LEU A 237 40.10 -71.26 -2.86
N TYR A 238 40.33 -70.00 -3.24
CA TYR A 238 41.14 -69.65 -4.41
C TYR A 238 42.61 -70.08 -4.24
N GLU A 239 43.24 -69.79 -3.10
CA GLU A 239 44.58 -70.28 -2.75
C GLU A 239 44.63 -71.82 -2.80
N ALA A 240 43.69 -72.49 -2.10
CA ALA A 240 43.66 -73.94 -1.93
C ALA A 240 43.49 -74.70 -3.26
N PHE A 241 42.57 -74.26 -4.14
CA PHE A 241 42.31 -74.95 -5.40
C PHE A 241 43.25 -74.53 -6.53
N TYR A 242 43.70 -73.27 -6.60
CA TYR A 242 44.45 -72.77 -7.77
C TYR A 242 45.97 -72.92 -7.63
N LYS A 243 46.55 -72.75 -6.42
CA LYS A 243 48.02 -72.89 -6.21
C LYS A 243 48.48 -74.33 -6.03
N HIS A 244 47.70 -75.19 -5.36
CA HIS A 244 48.15 -76.55 -5.05
C HIS A 244 48.05 -77.54 -6.22
N ASN A 245 47.10 -77.35 -7.15
CA ASN A 245 46.93 -78.24 -8.30
C ASN A 245 47.95 -78.02 -9.43
N SER A 246 48.80 -76.98 -9.35
CA SER A 246 49.80 -76.68 -10.38
C SER A 246 51.00 -77.64 -10.41
N SER A 247 51.10 -78.60 -9.47
CA SER A 247 52.34 -79.34 -9.17
C SER A 247 52.21 -80.88 -9.09
N THR A 248 51.19 -81.49 -9.71
CA THR A 248 51.11 -82.95 -9.91
C THR A 248 51.05 -83.29 -11.40
N GLY A 249 52.02 -84.07 -11.87
CA GLY A 249 52.22 -84.34 -13.30
C GLY A 249 51.08 -85.14 -13.96
N CYS A 250 50.85 -84.86 -15.24
CA CYS A 250 49.80 -85.52 -16.03
C CYS A 250 50.10 -87.01 -16.23
N ASP A 251 49.36 -87.88 -15.53
CA ASP A 251 49.32 -89.31 -15.87
C ASP A 251 48.48 -89.53 -17.13
N CYS A 252 49.13 -89.50 -18.30
CA CYS A 252 48.48 -89.74 -19.58
C CYS A 252 47.85 -91.14 -19.70
N LYS A 253 48.23 -92.13 -18.88
CA LYS A 253 47.55 -93.45 -18.85
C LYS A 253 46.27 -93.39 -18.04
N GLY A 254 46.29 -92.75 -16.87
CA GLY A 254 45.10 -92.37 -16.12
C GLY A 254 44.13 -91.55 -16.97
N LEU A 255 44.64 -90.58 -17.74
CA LEU A 255 43.85 -89.80 -18.69
C LEU A 255 43.25 -90.66 -19.81
N THR A 256 44.00 -91.62 -20.39
CA THR A 256 43.45 -92.52 -21.43
C THR A 256 42.36 -93.44 -20.85
N ALA A 257 42.53 -93.94 -19.62
CA ALA A 257 41.50 -94.71 -18.93
C ALA A 257 40.28 -93.87 -18.52
N ALA A 258 40.49 -92.59 -18.20
CA ALA A 258 39.43 -91.61 -17.95
C ALA A 258 38.68 -91.27 -19.25
N ILE A 259 39.37 -91.08 -20.38
CA ILE A 259 38.77 -90.88 -21.70
C ILE A 259 37.94 -92.11 -22.09
N ALA A 260 38.47 -93.34 -21.99
CA ALA A 260 37.69 -94.55 -22.31
C ALA A 260 36.50 -94.81 -21.37
N ARG A 261 36.51 -94.22 -20.16
CA ARG A 261 35.34 -94.15 -19.26
C ARG A 261 34.39 -93.01 -19.64
N LEU A 262 34.91 -91.87 -20.08
CA LEU A 262 34.15 -90.70 -20.51
C LEU A 262 33.45 -90.95 -21.84
N GLU A 263 34.09 -91.60 -22.82
CA GLU A 263 33.46 -92.04 -24.07
C GLU A 263 32.28 -92.96 -23.81
N ARG A 264 32.42 -93.89 -22.85
CA ARG A 264 31.33 -94.77 -22.41
C ARG A 264 30.25 -94.01 -21.64
N GLY A 265 30.66 -93.10 -20.75
CA GLY A 265 29.75 -92.20 -20.03
C GLY A 265 28.95 -91.32 -20.98
N VAL A 266 29.59 -90.78 -22.03
CA VAL A 266 28.97 -90.00 -23.10
C VAL A 266 28.08 -90.87 -23.97
N ALA A 267 28.45 -92.12 -24.28
CA ALA A 267 27.56 -93.05 -24.96
C ALA A 267 26.29 -93.32 -24.14
N ASN A 268 26.43 -93.68 -22.86
CA ASN A 268 25.32 -93.87 -21.93
C ASN A 268 24.49 -92.58 -21.72
N VAL A 269 25.10 -91.40 -21.68
CA VAL A 269 24.40 -90.11 -21.58
C VAL A 269 23.75 -89.73 -22.91
N THR A 270 24.27 -90.16 -24.05
CA THR A 270 23.64 -89.96 -25.37
C THR A 270 22.46 -90.91 -25.55
N GLU A 271 22.56 -92.15 -25.06
CA GLU A 271 21.46 -93.11 -24.97
C GLU A 271 20.35 -92.53 -24.06
N LEU A 272 20.69 -92.17 -22.82
CA LEU A 272 19.77 -91.52 -21.87
C LEU A 272 19.22 -90.18 -22.38
N ALA A 273 19.95 -89.40 -23.18
CA ALA A 273 19.45 -88.18 -23.80
C ALA A 273 18.48 -88.46 -24.96
N ASN A 274 18.63 -89.58 -25.68
CA ASN A 274 17.65 -90.02 -26.66
C ASN A 274 16.41 -90.62 -25.97
N GLU A 275 16.58 -91.35 -24.86
CA GLU A 275 15.47 -91.83 -24.02
C GLU A 275 14.69 -90.66 -23.40
N ASN A 276 15.37 -89.68 -22.81
CA ASN A 276 14.75 -88.47 -22.27
C ASN A 276 14.08 -87.63 -23.37
N ARG A 277 14.65 -87.54 -24.58
CA ARG A 277 13.94 -86.89 -25.71
C ARG A 277 12.67 -87.66 -26.07
N LEU A 278 12.73 -88.99 -26.18
CA LEU A 278 11.55 -89.80 -26.47
C LEU A 278 10.48 -89.71 -25.37
N ALA A 279 10.88 -89.61 -24.09
CA ALA A 279 9.97 -89.38 -22.97
C ALA A 279 9.32 -87.98 -23.04
N LEU A 280 10.08 -86.94 -23.40
CA LEU A 280 9.54 -85.60 -23.64
C LEU A 280 8.64 -85.53 -24.88
N ASP A 281 8.95 -86.30 -25.93
CA ASP A 281 8.12 -86.42 -27.14
C ASP A 281 6.80 -87.16 -26.83
N ASP A 282 6.81 -88.19 -25.98
CA ASP A 282 5.59 -88.89 -25.50
C ASP A 282 4.78 -88.01 -24.53
N GLU A 283 5.40 -87.30 -23.59
CA GLU A 283 4.72 -86.30 -22.75
C GLU A 283 4.15 -85.14 -23.60
N SER A 284 4.81 -84.75 -24.70
CA SER A 284 4.29 -83.75 -25.65
C SER A 284 2.99 -84.19 -26.35
N VAL A 285 2.67 -85.48 -26.39
CA VAL A 285 1.41 -86.01 -26.96
C VAL A 285 0.37 -86.30 -25.87
N GLY A 286 0.80 -86.67 -24.66
CA GLY A 286 -0.09 -86.94 -23.52
C GLY A 286 -0.47 -85.72 -22.66
N GLY A 287 0.35 -84.66 -22.65
CA GLY A 287 0.37 -83.62 -21.61
C GLY A 287 0.06 -82.19 -22.07
N ALA A 288 -0.68 -81.99 -23.16
CA ALA A 288 -1.01 -80.67 -23.71
C ALA A 288 -2.01 -79.87 -22.85
N GLY A 289 -1.64 -79.50 -21.61
CA GLY A 289 -2.59 -78.99 -20.62
C GLY A 289 -2.06 -78.32 -19.35
N GLN A 290 -0.86 -77.71 -19.33
CA GLN A 290 -0.51 -76.78 -18.24
C GLN A 290 0.49 -75.67 -18.62
N TRP A 291 1.52 -75.95 -19.43
CA TRP A 291 2.55 -74.99 -19.82
C TRP A 291 2.69 -74.97 -21.34
N GLY A 292 2.47 -73.81 -21.96
CA GLY A 292 2.54 -73.65 -23.41
C GLY A 292 3.97 -73.51 -23.94
N GLY A 293 4.07 -73.48 -25.27
CA GLY A 293 5.34 -73.31 -25.97
C GLY A 293 5.91 -71.89 -25.87
N ALA A 294 7.00 -71.64 -26.60
CA ALA A 294 7.79 -70.40 -26.52
C ALA A 294 7.06 -69.07 -26.80
N GLY A 295 5.77 -69.08 -27.18
CA GLY A 295 4.94 -67.88 -27.35
C GLY A 295 4.38 -67.31 -26.03
N ASP A 296 4.26 -68.10 -24.96
CA ASP A 296 3.60 -67.64 -23.71
C ASP A 296 4.39 -66.52 -22.98
N TRP A 297 5.69 -66.39 -23.25
CA TRP A 297 6.53 -65.32 -22.71
C TRP A 297 6.42 -63.99 -23.45
N GLU A 298 5.98 -63.99 -24.71
CA GLU A 298 5.95 -62.79 -25.56
C GLU A 298 4.95 -61.74 -25.01
N PRO A 299 3.69 -62.08 -24.63
CA PRO A 299 2.77 -61.15 -23.97
C PRO A 299 3.25 -60.66 -22.60
N ALA A 300 4.00 -61.49 -21.85
CA ALA A 300 4.55 -61.11 -20.55
C ALA A 300 5.68 -60.07 -20.70
N VAL A 301 6.51 -60.19 -21.74
CA VAL A 301 7.53 -59.20 -22.08
C VAL A 301 6.91 -57.93 -22.66
N GLU A 302 5.90 -58.02 -23.52
CA GLU A 302 5.18 -56.84 -24.05
C GLU A 302 4.48 -56.04 -22.94
N THR A 303 3.81 -56.71 -21.99
CA THR A 303 3.16 -56.03 -20.86
C THR A 303 4.17 -55.40 -19.89
N LEU A 304 5.31 -56.06 -19.63
CA LEU A 304 6.42 -55.48 -18.88
C LEU A 304 7.01 -54.26 -19.59
N GLN A 305 7.20 -54.33 -20.91
CA GLN A 305 7.71 -53.23 -21.73
C GLN A 305 6.74 -52.03 -21.76
N TYR A 306 5.44 -52.28 -21.83
CA TYR A 306 4.40 -51.25 -21.72
C TYR A 306 4.44 -50.57 -20.34
N GLY A 307 4.52 -51.35 -19.25
CA GLY A 307 4.67 -50.82 -17.89
C GLY A 307 5.93 -49.95 -17.72
N LEU A 308 7.08 -50.40 -18.24
CA LEU A 308 8.33 -49.63 -18.24
C LEU A 308 8.23 -48.31 -19.01
N GLN A 309 7.55 -48.30 -20.16
CA GLN A 309 7.29 -47.07 -20.92
C GLN A 309 6.31 -46.13 -20.17
N GLN A 310 5.28 -46.68 -19.51
CA GLN A 310 4.35 -45.89 -18.68
C GLN A 310 5.05 -45.26 -17.45
N VAL A 311 5.93 -46.00 -16.77
CA VAL A 311 6.74 -45.48 -15.66
C VAL A 311 7.67 -44.36 -16.13
N LYS A 312 8.30 -44.51 -17.30
CA LYS A 312 9.15 -43.49 -17.92
C LYS A 312 8.37 -42.22 -18.29
N GLU A 313 7.16 -42.35 -18.81
CA GLU A 313 6.28 -41.20 -19.09
C GLU A 313 5.80 -40.50 -17.80
N SER A 314 5.46 -41.28 -16.77
CA SER A 314 5.14 -40.77 -15.43
C SER A 314 6.31 -39.99 -14.82
N LEU A 315 7.54 -40.51 -14.90
CA LEU A 315 8.75 -39.86 -14.42
C LEU A 315 9.03 -38.52 -15.15
N VAL A 316 8.79 -38.46 -16.47
CA VAL A 316 8.90 -37.21 -17.24
C VAL A 316 7.80 -36.22 -16.83
N SER A 317 6.59 -36.68 -16.53
CA SER A 317 5.50 -35.86 -16.00
C SER A 317 5.86 -35.24 -14.64
N GLU A 318 6.30 -36.05 -13.68
CA GLU A 318 6.69 -35.56 -12.34
C GLU A 318 7.95 -34.68 -12.38
N HIS A 319 8.89 -34.93 -13.29
CA HIS A 319 10.03 -34.04 -13.50
C HIS A 319 9.60 -32.65 -14.04
N ASN A 320 8.62 -32.60 -14.94
CA ASN A 320 8.04 -31.34 -15.43
C ASN A 320 7.16 -30.64 -14.37
N ARG A 321 6.46 -31.41 -13.54
CA ARG A 321 5.74 -30.91 -12.36
C ARG A 321 6.70 -30.32 -11.32
N THR A 322 7.84 -30.96 -11.08
CA THR A 322 8.90 -30.46 -10.20
C THR A 322 9.47 -29.15 -10.73
N LYS A 323 9.79 -29.07 -12.04
CA LYS A 323 10.24 -27.83 -12.69
C LYS A 323 9.23 -26.69 -12.56
N THR A 324 7.94 -26.96 -12.76
CA THR A 324 6.90 -25.92 -12.64
C THR A 324 6.66 -25.49 -11.19
N LEU A 325 6.82 -26.39 -10.21
CA LEU A 325 6.85 -26.03 -8.80
C LEU A 325 8.06 -25.14 -8.46
N ASP A 326 9.26 -25.45 -8.94
CA ASP A 326 10.47 -24.66 -8.74
C ASP A 326 10.36 -23.24 -9.36
N HIS A 327 9.79 -23.13 -10.57
CA HIS A 327 9.46 -21.83 -11.17
C HIS A 327 8.39 -21.06 -10.36
N SER A 328 7.51 -21.75 -9.63
CA SER A 328 6.54 -21.10 -8.73
C SER A 328 7.20 -20.64 -7.41
N LEU A 329 8.15 -21.41 -6.87
CA LEU A 329 8.90 -21.11 -5.65
C LEU A 329 9.86 -19.94 -5.84
N THR A 330 10.63 -19.93 -6.93
CA THR A 330 11.51 -18.82 -7.30
C THR A 330 10.72 -17.52 -7.52
N ARG A 331 9.55 -17.59 -8.17
CA ARG A 331 8.63 -16.44 -8.32
C ARG A 331 8.00 -15.99 -7.00
N LEU A 332 7.68 -16.92 -6.09
CA LEU A 332 7.21 -16.56 -4.75
C LEU A 332 8.32 -15.88 -3.94
N SER A 333 9.54 -16.42 -3.98
CA SER A 333 10.72 -15.85 -3.34
C SER A 333 11.00 -14.44 -3.83
N SER A 334 10.99 -14.18 -5.14
CA SER A 334 11.19 -12.83 -5.68
C SER A 334 10.08 -11.87 -5.23
N SER A 335 8.81 -12.31 -5.25
CA SER A 335 7.67 -11.54 -4.73
C SER A 335 7.84 -11.16 -3.26
N VAL A 336 8.30 -12.09 -2.42
CA VAL A 336 8.60 -11.84 -1.00
C VAL A 336 9.77 -10.87 -0.82
N THR A 337 10.82 -10.96 -1.63
CA THR A 337 11.94 -9.98 -1.56
C THR A 337 11.52 -8.56 -1.97
N VAL A 338 10.60 -8.43 -2.94
CA VAL A 338 10.04 -7.12 -3.32
C VAL A 338 9.19 -6.55 -2.18
N ALA A 339 8.28 -7.35 -1.60
CA ALA A 339 7.46 -6.93 -0.47
C ALA A 339 8.29 -6.52 0.76
N LEU A 340 9.41 -7.21 1.03
CA LEU A 340 10.36 -6.82 2.09
C LEU A 340 11.05 -5.48 1.80
N ALA A 341 11.38 -5.19 0.54
CA ALA A 341 11.92 -3.89 0.14
C ALA A 341 10.87 -2.77 0.26
N GLU A 342 9.62 -3.02 -0.13
CA GLU A 342 8.50 -2.08 0.00
C GLU A 342 8.20 -1.75 1.48
N VAL A 343 8.14 -2.76 2.35
CA VAL A 343 7.97 -2.57 3.81
C VAL A 343 9.15 -1.78 4.40
N SER A 344 10.37 -2.00 3.92
CA SER A 344 11.55 -1.24 4.35
C SER A 344 11.48 0.23 3.92
N GLY A 345 11.03 0.50 2.69
CA GLY A 345 10.80 1.86 2.19
C GLY A 345 9.67 2.58 2.92
N LEU A 346 8.57 1.87 3.24
CA LEU A 346 7.45 2.42 4.01
C LEU A 346 7.86 2.79 5.44
N LYS A 347 8.70 1.98 6.08
CA LYS A 347 9.28 2.25 7.41
C LYS A 347 10.17 3.49 7.41
N GLU A 348 10.92 3.74 6.34
CA GLU A 348 11.75 4.95 6.21
C GLU A 348 10.88 6.21 5.93
N ALA A 349 9.78 6.06 5.18
CA ALA A 349 8.80 7.12 5.00
C ALA A 349 8.10 7.49 6.33
N ASP A 350 7.69 6.51 7.13
CA ASP A 350 7.14 6.71 8.48
C ASP A 350 8.15 7.44 9.39
N ARG A 351 9.41 6.99 9.42
CA ARG A 351 10.49 7.68 10.15
C ARG A 351 10.62 9.15 9.76
N LYS A 352 10.47 9.48 8.47
CA LYS A 352 10.51 10.87 7.99
C LYS A 352 9.29 11.68 8.47
N VAL A 353 8.08 11.11 8.44
CA VAL A 353 6.87 11.77 8.97
C VAL A 353 7.00 12.05 10.47
N VAL A 354 7.56 11.12 11.24
CA VAL A 354 7.82 11.32 12.68
C VAL A 354 8.80 12.49 12.92
N VAL A 355 9.86 12.61 12.11
CA VAL A 355 10.81 13.73 12.20
C VAL A 355 10.16 15.07 11.83
N GLU A 356 9.34 15.10 10.77
CA GLU A 356 8.60 16.32 10.37
C GLU A 356 7.58 16.74 11.43
N MET A 357 6.89 15.77 12.05
CA MET A 357 5.96 16.01 13.16
C MET A 357 6.66 16.54 14.41
N GLN A 358 7.85 16.02 14.75
CA GLN A 358 8.68 16.56 15.84
C GLN A 358 9.17 17.99 15.54
N HIS A 359 9.60 18.26 14.31
CA HIS A 359 9.99 19.60 13.88
C HIS A 359 8.82 20.59 13.97
N LEU A 360 7.63 20.21 13.49
CA LEU A 360 6.42 21.03 13.56
C LEU A 360 6.01 21.28 15.02
N SER A 361 6.03 20.26 15.88
CA SER A 361 5.76 20.39 17.31
C SER A 361 6.74 21.35 18.00
N SER A 362 8.03 21.27 17.69
CA SER A 362 9.05 22.19 18.22
C SER A 362 8.84 23.64 17.74
N SER A 363 8.42 23.81 16.48
CA SER A 363 8.11 25.10 15.88
C SER A 363 6.88 25.75 16.53
N PHE A 364 5.80 24.98 16.72
CA PHE A 364 4.59 25.43 17.40
C PHE A 364 4.86 25.78 18.86
N LYS A 365 5.67 24.97 19.58
CA LYS A 365 6.10 25.28 20.95
C LYS A 365 6.92 26.57 21.03
N SER A 366 7.80 26.82 20.05
CA SER A 366 8.54 28.08 19.97
C SER A 366 7.60 29.27 19.73
N LEU A 367 6.67 29.16 18.78
CA LEU A 367 5.69 30.20 18.47
C LEU A 367 4.76 30.50 19.66
N LEU A 368 4.31 29.48 20.38
CA LEU A 368 3.51 29.64 21.61
C LEU A 368 4.31 30.36 22.70
N THR A 369 5.60 30.02 22.87
CA THR A 369 6.48 30.69 23.84
C THR A 369 6.71 32.17 23.46
N ASP A 370 6.76 32.47 22.17
CA ASP A 370 6.91 33.82 21.64
C ASP A 370 5.61 34.64 21.76
N ALA A 371 4.46 34.03 21.52
CA ALA A 371 3.15 34.63 21.73
C ALA A 371 2.89 34.99 23.19
N ILE A 372 3.23 34.08 24.13
CA ILE A 372 3.16 34.36 25.58
C ILE A 372 4.04 35.57 25.92
N ARG A 373 5.30 35.60 25.49
CA ARG A 373 6.20 36.74 25.72
C ARG A 373 5.69 38.06 25.15
N HIS A 374 5.02 38.03 24.00
CA HIS A 374 4.39 39.23 23.46
C HIS A 374 3.17 39.65 24.28
N SER A 375 2.42 38.72 24.87
CA SER A 375 1.38 39.01 25.87
C SER A 375 1.98 39.66 27.12
N ASP A 376 2.99 39.04 27.73
CA ASP A 376 3.71 39.55 28.92
C ASP A 376 4.22 41.00 28.69
N VAL A 377 4.71 41.30 27.48
CA VAL A 377 5.22 42.62 27.09
C VAL A 377 4.12 43.63 26.80
N LEU A 378 2.98 43.21 26.23
CA LEU A 378 1.82 44.08 26.03
C LEU A 378 1.19 44.46 27.38
N GLU A 379 1.05 43.51 28.30
CA GLU A 379 0.56 43.69 29.66
C GLU A 379 1.44 44.70 30.42
N LEU A 380 2.77 44.54 30.36
CA LEU A 380 3.73 45.45 30.99
C LEU A 380 3.77 46.86 30.37
N LEU A 381 3.38 47.02 29.10
CA LEU A 381 3.41 48.31 28.37
C LEU A 381 2.09 49.06 28.40
N LEU A 382 0.96 48.36 28.49
CA LEU A 382 -0.39 48.92 28.40
C LEU A 382 -1.11 48.95 29.76
N GLY A 383 -0.75 48.06 30.68
CA GLY A 383 -1.51 47.76 31.90
C GLY A 383 -2.57 46.68 31.65
N GLU A 384 -2.90 45.93 32.71
CA GLU A 384 -3.97 44.93 32.71
C GLU A 384 -5.31 45.56 32.29
N GLU A 385 -5.57 46.80 32.75
CA GLU A 385 -6.84 47.51 32.57
C GLU A 385 -7.10 47.89 31.10
N VAL A 386 -6.05 48.15 30.32
CA VAL A 386 -6.15 48.48 28.89
C VAL A 386 -6.30 47.22 28.04
N LEU A 387 -5.74 46.09 28.47
CA LEU A 387 -5.99 44.79 27.84
C LEU A 387 -7.41 44.30 28.14
N GLU A 388 -7.89 44.40 29.39
CA GLU A 388 -9.27 44.07 29.75
C GLU A 388 -10.27 44.88 28.92
N PHE A 389 -10.06 46.19 28.79
CA PHE A 389 -10.87 47.05 27.91
C PHE A 389 -10.83 46.59 26.44
N LEU A 390 -9.69 46.12 25.94
CA LEU A 390 -9.54 45.61 24.57
C LEU A 390 -10.25 44.25 24.34
N GLU A 391 -10.52 43.48 25.39
CA GLU A 391 -11.33 42.24 25.32
C GLU A 391 -12.85 42.49 25.36
N TRP A 392 -13.29 43.69 25.78
CA TRP A 392 -14.73 44.02 25.85
C TRP A 392 -15.38 44.06 24.45
N PRO A 393 -16.72 43.82 24.35
CA PRO A 393 -17.46 44.04 23.11
C PRO A 393 -17.29 45.46 22.58
N VAL A 394 -17.24 45.63 21.26
CA VAL A 394 -17.03 46.94 20.61
C VAL A 394 -18.09 47.97 21.04
N GLN A 395 -19.33 47.54 21.30
CA GLN A 395 -20.39 48.41 21.81
C GLN A 395 -20.06 48.99 23.19
N ASP A 396 -19.49 48.17 24.08
CA ASP A 396 -19.10 48.59 25.43
C ASP A 396 -17.81 49.43 25.41
N GLN A 397 -16.88 49.13 24.49
CA GLN A 397 -15.71 49.97 24.23
C GLN A 397 -16.12 51.36 23.72
N GLU A 398 -17.07 51.45 22.79
CA GLU A 398 -17.58 52.73 22.27
C GLU A 398 -18.34 53.51 23.34
N ALA A 399 -19.17 52.84 24.15
CA ALA A 399 -19.91 53.44 25.26
C ALA A 399 -19.00 54.02 26.37
N HIS A 400 -17.90 53.32 26.69
CA HIS A 400 -16.92 53.73 27.70
C HIS A 400 -15.69 54.44 27.10
N SER A 401 -15.73 54.79 25.82
CA SER A 401 -14.66 55.51 25.15
C SER A 401 -14.47 56.92 25.73
N ILE A 402 -13.25 57.46 25.63
CA ILE A 402 -12.92 58.82 26.12
C ILE A 402 -13.86 59.91 25.52
N PRO A 403 -14.25 59.88 24.23
CA PRO A 403 -15.27 60.79 23.69
C PRO A 403 -16.65 60.64 24.36
N SER A 404 -17.15 59.41 24.53
CA SER A 404 -18.45 59.13 25.15
C SER A 404 -18.48 59.55 26.62
N LEU A 405 -17.45 59.20 27.40
CA LEU A 405 -17.27 59.66 28.78
C LEU A 405 -17.20 61.18 28.89
N LYS A 406 -16.51 61.86 27.97
CA LYS A 406 -16.43 63.33 27.94
C LYS A 406 -17.79 63.98 27.69
N GLU A 407 -18.61 63.41 26.82
CA GLU A 407 -19.96 63.92 26.54
C GLU A 407 -20.93 63.62 27.68
N GLN A 408 -20.85 62.44 28.30
CA GLN A 408 -21.56 62.14 29.55
C GLN A 408 -21.18 63.13 30.67
N LEU A 409 -19.88 63.45 30.82
CA LEU A 409 -19.41 64.44 31.80
C LEU A 409 -19.94 65.85 31.50
N ARG A 410 -19.98 66.24 30.21
CA ARG A 410 -20.56 67.51 29.75
C ARG A 410 -22.06 67.60 30.09
N LEU A 411 -22.82 66.54 29.81
CA LEU A 411 -24.23 66.43 30.16
C LEU A 411 -24.45 66.50 31.68
N LEU A 412 -23.59 65.85 32.47
CA LEU A 412 -23.65 65.90 33.93
C LEU A 412 -23.36 67.31 34.45
N GLN A 413 -22.37 68.00 33.86
CA GLN A 413 -21.98 69.37 34.21
C GLN A 413 -23.08 70.39 33.84
N GLU A 414 -23.75 70.22 32.71
CA GLU A 414 -24.92 71.02 32.32
C GLU A 414 -26.10 70.77 33.26
N LYS A 415 -26.37 69.51 33.63
CA LYS A 415 -27.40 69.17 34.63
C LYS A 415 -27.09 69.76 36.00
N LEU A 416 -25.83 69.75 36.43
CA LEU A 416 -25.38 70.36 37.68
C LEU A 416 -25.50 71.89 37.63
N ARG A 417 -25.20 72.51 36.49
CA ARG A 417 -25.39 73.97 36.26
C ARG A 417 -26.87 74.35 36.27
N GLY A 418 -27.75 73.52 35.68
CA GLY A 418 -29.21 73.67 35.77
C GLY A 418 -29.73 73.55 37.21
N HIS A 419 -29.25 72.57 37.97
CA HIS A 419 -29.56 72.44 39.40
C HIS A 419 -29.09 73.66 40.21
N ASN A 420 -27.89 74.18 39.93
CA ASN A 420 -27.38 75.38 40.60
C ASN A 420 -28.25 76.63 40.29
N LEU A 421 -28.71 76.78 39.04
CA LEU A 421 -29.67 77.83 38.66
C LEU A 421 -31.04 77.67 39.36
N SER A 422 -31.53 76.44 39.54
CA SER A 422 -32.72 76.18 40.36
C SER A 422 -32.51 76.51 41.85
N ILE A 423 -31.32 76.24 42.39
CA ILE A 423 -30.97 76.60 43.78
C ILE A 423 -30.88 78.11 43.96
N THR A 424 -30.27 78.84 43.01
CA THR A 424 -30.19 80.31 43.10
C THR A 424 -31.53 80.99 42.87
N SER A 425 -32.46 80.43 42.07
CA SER A 425 -33.82 80.98 41.95
C SER A 425 -34.68 80.70 43.21
N LEU A 426 -34.51 79.54 43.86
CA LEU A 426 -35.10 79.26 45.17
C LEU A 426 -34.56 80.18 46.28
N GLN A 427 -33.27 80.56 46.22
CA GLN A 427 -32.67 81.54 47.13
C GLN A 427 -33.13 82.97 46.82
N GLY A 428 -33.24 83.34 45.53
CA GLY A 428 -33.73 84.65 45.09
C GLY A 428 -35.17 84.95 45.53
N ASN A 429 -36.00 83.92 45.66
CA ASN A 429 -37.37 84.04 46.18
C ASN A 429 -37.47 84.16 47.71
N ARG A 430 -36.35 84.32 48.45
CA ARG A 430 -36.35 84.45 49.92
C ARG A 430 -35.82 85.80 50.44
N ALA A 431 -36.26 86.89 49.83
CA ALA A 431 -36.04 88.24 50.37
C ALA A 431 -37.01 88.54 51.54
N GLY A 432 -36.53 88.42 52.79
CA GLY A 432 -37.31 88.81 53.97
C GLY A 432 -36.91 88.12 55.28
N GLY A 433 -35.84 88.60 55.93
CA GLY A 433 -35.38 88.15 57.25
C GLY A 433 -34.20 89.01 57.71
N ARG A 434 -34.24 89.51 58.95
CA ARG A 434 -33.29 90.50 59.50
C ARG A 434 -32.17 89.81 60.30
N GLU A 435 -31.09 90.56 60.55
CA GLU A 435 -29.95 90.25 61.45
C GLU A 435 -29.01 89.11 60.97
N GLU A 436 -27.68 89.19 61.14
CA GLU A 436 -26.85 90.27 61.71
C GLU A 436 -25.49 90.38 60.98
N VAL A 437 -24.73 91.46 61.22
CA VAL A 437 -23.45 91.80 60.56
C VAL A 437 -22.40 92.11 61.62
N PRO A 438 -21.20 91.52 61.53
CA PRO A 438 -20.02 92.40 61.43
C PRO A 438 -18.92 91.92 60.48
N SER A 439 -18.44 92.89 59.68
CA SER A 439 -17.05 93.15 59.28
C SER A 439 -16.25 92.12 58.46
N ALA A 440 -15.62 92.63 57.42
CA ALA A 440 -14.45 92.02 56.78
C ALA A 440 -13.20 92.18 57.66
N ASP A 441 -12.19 91.34 57.42
CA ASP A 441 -10.95 91.84 56.82
C ASP A 441 -10.20 90.73 56.06
N GLN A 442 -9.50 91.14 55.00
CA GLN A 442 -8.48 90.36 54.29
C GLN A 442 -7.08 90.77 54.79
N PRO A 443 -5.99 90.06 54.44
CA PRO A 443 -5.85 88.68 53.95
C PRO A 443 -4.83 87.84 54.76
N SER A 444 -4.76 86.52 54.54
CA SER A 444 -3.47 85.79 54.40
C SER A 444 -3.62 84.30 54.08
N SER A 445 -2.96 83.90 52.98
CA SER A 445 -2.18 82.66 52.76
C SER A 445 -2.75 81.26 53.05
N SER A 446 -2.23 80.29 52.28
CA SER A 446 -2.37 78.82 52.42
C SER A 446 -3.78 78.24 52.15
N HIS A 447 -3.96 77.11 51.46
CA HIS A 447 -2.98 76.18 50.87
C HIS A 447 -3.20 75.95 49.36
N LEU A 448 -2.17 76.28 48.58
CA LEU A 448 -1.69 75.51 47.42
C LEU A 448 -0.46 74.70 47.93
N PRO A 449 -0.04 73.57 47.31
CA PRO A 449 0.44 73.59 45.93
C PRO A 449 0.12 72.34 45.07
N SER A 450 0.35 72.49 43.76
CA SER A 450 0.73 71.39 42.87
C SER A 450 2.25 71.21 42.88
N ASP A 451 2.67 70.02 42.47
CA ASP A 451 3.97 69.70 41.84
C ASP A 451 5.28 69.78 42.68
N ASP A 452 5.95 68.62 42.67
CA ASP A 452 7.37 68.42 42.28
C ASP A 452 8.53 68.27 43.32
N TRP A 453 9.37 67.26 43.03
CA TRP A 453 10.71 66.88 43.56
C TRP A 453 10.99 66.65 45.07
N LEU A 454 10.98 65.36 45.46
CA LEU A 454 11.93 64.65 46.36
C LEU A 454 12.10 65.07 47.84
N PRO A 455 12.36 64.08 48.72
CA PRO A 455 13.71 64.04 49.33
C PRO A 455 14.28 62.60 49.44
N GLY A 456 15.60 62.47 49.57
CA GLY A 456 16.28 61.16 49.51
C GLY A 456 17.13 60.76 50.73
N SER A 457 17.75 59.60 50.57
CA SER A 457 18.98 59.12 51.26
C SER A 457 18.90 58.65 52.71
N MET A 458 19.09 57.34 52.91
CA MET A 458 20.25 56.68 53.56
C MET A 458 20.16 55.16 53.26
N ARG A 459 21.19 54.38 52.92
CA ARG A 459 22.65 54.56 52.68
C ARG A 459 23.07 53.53 51.60
N VAL A 460 23.96 53.87 50.65
CA VAL A 460 25.40 53.50 50.62
C VAL A 460 25.63 51.98 50.82
N ASN A 461 26.20 51.23 49.85
CA ASN A 461 27.55 51.49 49.32
C ASN A 461 27.84 50.99 47.88
N SER A 462 28.70 51.74 47.16
CA SER A 462 29.65 51.40 46.06
C SER A 462 29.38 50.21 45.10
N GLY A 463 29.56 50.30 43.77
CA GLY A 463 30.19 51.31 42.90
C GLY A 463 31.25 50.66 41.97
N GLY A 464 31.47 51.06 40.71
CA GLY A 464 30.90 52.16 39.92
C GLY A 464 31.13 52.00 38.40
N VAL A 465 30.77 53.04 37.62
CA VAL A 465 30.60 53.09 36.15
C VAL A 465 31.60 54.15 35.59
N PRO A 466 32.24 54.03 34.39
CA PRO A 466 31.60 54.53 33.14
C PRO A 466 32.00 53.95 31.76
N ALA A 467 30.96 53.96 30.90
CA ALA A 467 30.84 54.24 29.46
C ALA A 467 32.06 54.42 28.50
N ARG A 468 31.87 53.81 27.30
CA ARG A 468 32.18 54.30 25.93
C ARG A 468 33.52 55.01 25.63
N GLU A 469 34.33 54.35 24.77
CA GLU A 469 34.85 55.01 23.55
C GLU A 469 34.87 54.00 22.37
N ARG A 470 35.61 54.27 21.28
CA ARG A 470 35.37 53.77 19.92
C ARG A 470 36.50 52.90 19.34
N GLN A 471 36.09 52.09 18.34
CA GLN A 471 36.84 51.70 17.13
C GLN A 471 37.98 50.64 17.21
N LEU A 472 37.68 49.54 16.48
CA LEU A 472 38.55 48.77 15.56
C LEU A 472 39.50 47.67 16.10
N LEU A 473 39.20 46.44 15.66
CA LEU A 473 40.09 45.29 15.42
C LEU A 473 40.75 44.68 16.67
N LEU A 474 40.55 43.40 17.00
CA LEU A 474 40.69 42.22 16.11
C LEU A 474 39.70 41.07 16.45
N HIS A 475 39.20 40.41 15.39
CA HIS A 475 38.51 39.10 15.30
C HIS A 475 37.25 38.78 16.14
N PRO A 476 36.23 38.11 15.55
CA PRO A 476 35.02 37.66 16.24
C PRO A 476 34.98 36.14 16.49
N GLU A 477 34.28 35.73 17.56
CA GLU A 477 33.67 34.40 17.63
C GLU A 477 32.17 34.51 17.96
N GLY A 478 31.33 33.92 17.11
CA GLY A 478 29.88 34.01 17.26
C GLY A 478 29.11 33.12 16.28
N ARG A 479 28.58 32.01 16.81
CA ARG A 479 27.61 31.08 16.21
C ARG A 479 27.97 30.40 14.88
N ARG A 480 28.02 29.07 14.90
CA ARG A 480 27.22 28.18 14.01
C ARG A 480 27.28 26.73 14.52
N PRO A 481 26.15 26.08 14.86
CA PRO A 481 26.09 24.62 14.91
C PRO A 481 26.15 24.11 13.46
N GLN A 482 27.22 23.43 13.08
CA GLN A 482 27.31 22.82 11.75
C GLN A 482 26.63 21.45 11.74
N HIS A 483 25.98 21.11 10.63
CA HIS A 483 25.64 19.71 10.34
C HIS A 483 26.94 18.94 10.02
N GLY A 484 27.42 18.15 10.97
CA GLY A 484 28.38 17.09 10.70
C GLY A 484 27.62 15.79 10.43
N GLY A 485 27.58 15.35 9.17
CA GLY A 485 27.15 13.98 8.85
C GLY A 485 28.20 12.99 9.35
N ASP A 486 27.76 11.85 9.89
CA ASP A 486 28.68 10.82 10.39
C ASP A 486 29.50 10.21 9.23
N GLY A 487 30.83 10.30 9.32
CA GLY A 487 31.76 9.77 8.33
C GLY A 487 32.05 8.26 8.49
N GLY A 488 31.51 7.61 9.54
CA GLY A 488 31.79 6.22 9.87
C GLY A 488 31.50 5.22 8.75
N ASP A 489 30.45 5.45 7.97
CA ASP A 489 30.02 4.54 6.90
C ASP A 489 31.06 4.38 5.78
N LEU A 490 31.82 5.43 5.44
CA LEU A 490 32.84 5.36 4.40
C LEU A 490 34.05 4.52 4.85
N TRP A 491 34.47 4.68 6.12
CA TRP A 491 35.53 3.88 6.73
C TRP A 491 35.11 2.42 6.93
N ASN A 492 33.84 2.16 7.25
CA ASN A 492 33.29 0.81 7.29
C ASN A 492 33.27 0.16 5.90
N LEU A 493 32.98 0.93 4.83
CA LEU A 493 33.03 0.42 3.46
C LEU A 493 34.46 0.11 3.01
N GLU A 494 35.43 0.99 3.25
CA GLU A 494 36.85 0.74 2.95
C GLU A 494 37.36 -0.52 3.67
N LYS A 495 37.06 -0.64 4.97
CA LYS A 495 37.43 -1.80 5.80
C LYS A 495 36.80 -3.10 5.32
N THR A 496 35.52 -3.09 4.91
CA THR A 496 34.84 -4.30 4.40
C THR A 496 35.31 -4.68 2.99
N VAL A 497 35.68 -3.72 2.14
CA VAL A 497 36.31 -3.98 0.84
C VAL A 497 37.68 -4.65 1.01
N GLU A 498 38.53 -4.16 1.92
CA GLU A 498 39.84 -4.76 2.16
C GLU A 498 39.74 -6.12 2.89
N GLU A 499 38.74 -6.31 3.76
CA GLU A 499 38.41 -7.63 4.32
C GLU A 499 37.93 -8.61 3.22
N LEU A 500 37.13 -8.14 2.25
CA LEU A 500 36.69 -8.96 1.12
C LEU A 500 37.86 -9.32 0.20
N ARG A 501 38.79 -8.40 -0.05
CA ARG A 501 40.05 -8.65 -0.76
C ARG A 501 40.91 -9.72 -0.06
N LEU A 502 41.03 -9.64 1.27
CA LEU A 502 41.72 -10.66 2.07
C LEU A 502 40.99 -12.01 2.10
N LYS A 503 39.67 -12.04 1.91
CA LYS A 503 38.89 -13.28 1.72
C LYS A 503 39.10 -13.89 0.34
N VAL A 504 39.14 -13.07 -0.72
CA VAL A 504 39.43 -13.53 -2.09
C VAL A 504 40.83 -14.15 -2.18
N LEU A 505 41.86 -13.46 -1.68
CA LEU A 505 43.24 -13.99 -1.65
C LEU A 505 43.32 -15.33 -0.89
N ARG A 506 42.58 -15.47 0.22
CA ARG A 506 42.51 -16.71 1.02
C ARG A 506 41.66 -17.82 0.39
N LEU A 507 40.88 -17.52 -0.64
CA LEU A 507 40.18 -18.51 -1.47
C LEU A 507 41.05 -18.94 -2.65
N GLU A 508 41.78 -18.01 -3.28
CA GLU A 508 42.81 -18.32 -4.28
C GLU A 508 43.91 -19.23 -3.69
N GLU A 509 44.38 -18.93 -2.47
CA GLU A 509 45.36 -19.74 -1.72
C GLU A 509 44.81 -21.09 -1.22
N LYS A 510 43.48 -21.31 -1.28
CA LYS A 510 42.82 -22.54 -0.84
C LYS A 510 42.41 -23.50 -1.97
N SER A 511 42.79 -23.22 -3.22
CA SER A 511 42.71 -24.24 -4.27
C SER A 511 43.68 -25.39 -3.92
N CYS A 512 43.13 -26.58 -3.67
CA CYS A 512 43.89 -27.68 -3.09
C CYS A 512 44.86 -28.32 -4.10
N ASN A 513 46.13 -28.42 -3.72
CA ASN A 513 47.07 -29.39 -4.31
C ASN A 513 46.61 -30.81 -3.94
N ALA A 514 45.72 -31.39 -4.75
CA ALA A 514 45.34 -32.79 -4.68
C ALA A 514 46.10 -33.60 -5.74
N SER A 515 46.71 -34.70 -5.31
CA SER A 515 47.36 -35.77 -6.07
C SER A 515 47.16 -35.77 -7.59
N ALA A 516 48.27 -35.67 -8.34
CA ALA A 516 48.26 -35.83 -9.78
C ALA A 516 48.06 -37.30 -10.19
N GLU A 517 47.01 -37.60 -10.98
CA GLU A 517 46.99 -38.78 -11.82
C GLU A 517 46.22 -38.56 -13.14
N ARG A 518 46.92 -38.86 -14.24
CA ARG A 518 46.50 -39.04 -15.66
C ARG A 518 45.29 -38.29 -16.25
N GLU A 519 45.63 -37.35 -17.13
CA GLU A 519 45.20 -37.32 -18.54
C GLU A 519 43.70 -37.49 -18.86
N ALA A 520 42.94 -36.42 -18.63
CA ALA A 520 41.77 -36.07 -19.45
C ALA A 520 41.88 -34.59 -19.89
N PRO A 521 41.48 -34.21 -21.12
CA PRO A 521 41.52 -32.82 -21.54
C PRO A 521 40.47 -32.00 -20.79
N PRO A 522 40.76 -30.74 -20.41
CA PRO A 522 39.80 -29.89 -19.70
C PRO A 522 38.58 -29.61 -20.57
N GLY A 523 37.39 -29.81 -20.02
CA GLY A 523 36.13 -29.61 -20.73
C GLY A 523 35.84 -28.13 -21.03
N ASP A 524 35.07 -27.88 -22.09
CA ASP A 524 34.63 -26.56 -22.59
C ASP A 524 34.09 -25.62 -21.48
N VAL A 525 33.53 -26.19 -20.41
CA VAL A 525 33.01 -25.49 -19.22
C VAL A 525 34.12 -24.74 -18.46
N GLU A 526 35.29 -25.35 -18.25
CA GLU A 526 36.41 -24.75 -17.51
C GLU A 526 36.94 -23.51 -18.26
N SER A 527 37.13 -23.65 -19.58
CA SER A 527 37.52 -22.56 -20.46
C SER A 527 36.48 -21.43 -20.52
N LYS A 528 35.19 -21.74 -20.48
CA LYS A 528 34.12 -20.73 -20.40
C LYS A 528 34.16 -19.97 -19.09
N LEU A 529 34.22 -20.68 -17.96
CA LEU A 529 34.27 -20.07 -16.63
C LEU A 529 35.49 -19.15 -16.50
N GLN A 530 36.65 -19.57 -17.01
CA GLN A 530 37.87 -18.78 -17.00
C GLN A 530 37.76 -17.50 -17.86
N VAL A 531 37.08 -17.57 -19.01
CA VAL A 531 36.76 -16.39 -19.86
C VAL A 531 35.78 -15.44 -19.17
N GLU A 532 34.74 -15.96 -18.50
CA GLU A 532 33.77 -15.15 -17.77
C GLU A 532 34.41 -14.45 -16.55
N VAL A 533 35.28 -15.15 -15.81
CA VAL A 533 36.08 -14.56 -14.71
C VAL A 533 37.02 -13.46 -15.23
N MET A 534 37.69 -13.68 -16.37
CA MET A 534 38.50 -12.65 -17.02
C MET A 534 37.67 -11.43 -17.46
N TRP A 535 36.45 -11.64 -17.94
CA TRP A 535 35.54 -10.55 -18.33
C TRP A 535 35.05 -9.76 -17.11
N LEU A 536 34.65 -10.44 -16.04
CA LEU A 536 34.21 -9.83 -14.79
C LEU A 536 35.33 -9.01 -14.13
N LYS A 537 36.56 -9.56 -14.10
CA LYS A 537 37.76 -8.86 -13.62
C LYS A 537 38.02 -7.58 -14.41
N ARG A 538 37.95 -7.64 -15.74
CA ARG A 538 38.09 -6.46 -16.60
C ARG A 538 37.00 -5.42 -16.33
N GLY A 539 35.75 -5.85 -16.17
CA GLY A 539 34.62 -4.97 -15.83
C GLY A 539 34.84 -4.24 -14.49
N LEU A 540 35.33 -4.94 -13.47
CA LEU A 540 35.69 -4.36 -12.18
C LEU A 540 36.85 -3.37 -12.28
N GLU A 541 37.92 -3.70 -13.01
CA GLU A 541 39.05 -2.78 -13.27
C GLU A 541 38.61 -1.52 -14.03
N GLU A 542 37.67 -1.64 -14.98
CA GLU A 542 37.08 -0.53 -15.72
C GLU A 542 36.22 0.36 -14.80
N HIS A 543 35.38 -0.24 -13.94
CA HIS A 543 34.59 0.49 -12.94
C HIS A 543 35.47 1.22 -11.92
N LEU A 544 36.52 0.58 -11.40
CA LEU A 544 37.48 1.22 -10.48
C LEU A 544 38.24 2.36 -11.15
N ARG A 545 38.56 2.23 -12.44
CA ARG A 545 39.18 3.30 -13.26
C ARG A 545 38.23 4.48 -13.45
N VAL A 546 36.95 4.23 -13.75
CA VAL A 546 35.92 5.28 -13.86
C VAL A 546 35.70 5.97 -12.51
N PHE A 547 35.56 5.21 -11.42
CA PHE A 547 35.43 5.74 -10.06
C PHE A 547 36.62 6.66 -9.72
N LYS A 548 37.86 6.19 -9.90
CA LYS A 548 39.07 6.98 -9.64
C LYS A 548 39.16 8.23 -10.53
N ASN A 549 38.71 8.18 -11.78
CA ASN A 549 38.67 9.35 -12.68
C ASN A 549 37.56 10.37 -12.31
N VAL A 550 36.46 9.93 -11.70
CA VAL A 550 35.39 10.82 -11.20
C VAL A 550 35.84 11.54 -9.92
N PHE A 551 36.47 10.82 -8.98
CA PHE A 551 36.80 11.37 -7.67
C PHE A 551 38.20 12.02 -7.57
N SER A 552 39.13 11.77 -8.50
CA SER A 552 40.48 12.38 -8.49
C SER A 552 40.54 13.91 -8.65
N ASN A 553 39.40 14.56 -8.93
CA ASN A 553 39.30 16.03 -8.94
C ASN A 553 38.60 16.58 -7.69
N ALA A 554 38.11 15.73 -6.77
CA ALA A 554 37.42 16.18 -5.56
C ALA A 554 38.37 16.97 -4.64
N ASP A 555 39.59 16.48 -4.43
CA ASP A 555 40.59 17.13 -3.57
C ASP A 555 40.97 18.54 -4.08
N LEU A 556 41.01 18.73 -5.41
CA LEU A 556 41.27 20.03 -6.03
C LEU A 556 40.07 20.99 -5.94
N LEU A 557 38.85 20.47 -5.87
CA LEU A 557 37.64 21.29 -5.67
C LEU A 557 37.47 21.70 -4.20
N VAL A 558 37.76 20.79 -3.26
CA VAL A 558 37.79 21.09 -1.81
C VAL A 558 38.88 22.11 -1.46
N GLY A 559 39.98 22.13 -2.21
CA GLY A 559 41.06 23.11 -2.06
C GLY A 559 40.84 24.47 -2.74
N SER A 560 39.66 24.77 -3.29
CA SER A 560 39.41 26.02 -4.03
C SER A 560 38.22 26.82 -3.48
N ASP A 561 38.46 28.04 -3.00
CA ASP A 561 37.44 29.01 -2.53
C ASP A 561 36.54 29.59 -3.66
N ALA A 562 36.45 28.91 -4.81
CA ALA A 562 35.66 29.34 -5.96
C ALA A 562 34.24 28.77 -5.89
N THR A 563 33.26 29.60 -5.57
CA THR A 563 31.83 29.21 -5.55
C THR A 563 31.38 28.74 -6.94
N LEU A 564 31.00 27.46 -7.05
CA LEU A 564 30.50 26.87 -8.29
C LEU A 564 29.13 27.44 -8.68
N GLU A 565 29.06 28.15 -9.80
CA GLU A 565 27.78 28.56 -10.40
C GLU A 565 27.09 27.36 -11.05
N LEU A 566 26.07 26.79 -10.38
CA LEU A 566 25.33 25.63 -10.88
C LEU A 566 24.70 25.86 -12.26
N ASP A 567 24.25 27.08 -12.57
CA ASP A 567 23.63 27.41 -13.87
C ASP A 567 24.59 27.22 -15.06
N LYS A 568 25.87 27.57 -14.89
CA LYS A 568 26.91 27.34 -15.91
C LYS A 568 27.19 25.85 -16.09
N LEU A 569 27.15 25.08 -15.00
CA LEU A 569 27.28 23.62 -15.06
C LEU A 569 26.08 22.98 -15.78
N TRP A 570 24.86 23.44 -15.50
CA TRP A 570 23.62 22.96 -16.13
C TRP A 570 23.59 23.29 -17.63
N GLN A 571 24.04 24.49 -18.03
CA GLN A 571 24.25 24.83 -19.44
C GLN A 571 25.32 23.93 -20.10
N LEU A 572 26.42 23.61 -19.41
CA LEU A 572 27.47 22.74 -19.94
C LEU A 572 27.00 21.30 -20.17
N VAL A 573 26.15 20.76 -19.29
CA VAL A 573 25.48 19.46 -19.53
C VAL A 573 24.56 19.56 -20.75
N LYS A 574 23.62 20.52 -20.76
CA LYS A 574 22.64 20.68 -21.85
C LYS A 574 23.28 20.87 -23.23
N ASN A 575 24.42 21.57 -23.29
CA ASN A 575 25.17 21.83 -24.52
C ASN A 575 26.03 20.64 -25.00
N LYS A 576 26.23 19.61 -24.17
CA LYS A 576 27.03 18.42 -24.47
C LYS A 576 26.21 17.33 -25.16
N ASP A 577 24.95 17.18 -24.77
CA ASP A 577 24.04 16.17 -25.36
C ASP A 577 23.67 16.53 -26.80
N GLY A 578 23.44 17.81 -27.09
CA GLY A 578 23.13 18.31 -28.44
C GLY A 578 24.29 18.27 -29.46
N LYS A 579 25.43 17.64 -29.15
CA LYS A 579 26.67 17.77 -29.94
C LYS A 579 27.37 16.46 -30.33
N LYS A 580 26.66 15.32 -30.28
CA LYS A 580 27.21 13.99 -30.64
C LYS A 580 26.69 13.35 -31.94
N GLU A 581 25.94 14.07 -32.78
CA GLU A 581 25.37 13.49 -34.02
C GLU A 581 25.73 14.28 -35.29
N LYS A 582 27.03 14.39 -35.62
CA LYS A 582 27.47 14.94 -36.93
C LYS A 582 28.90 14.60 -37.40
N LYS A 583 29.21 13.33 -37.70
CA LYS A 583 30.23 12.95 -38.72
C LYS A 583 30.18 11.45 -39.09
N ARG A 584 30.31 11.17 -40.41
CA ARG A 584 29.94 9.94 -41.18
C ARG A 584 28.46 9.98 -41.58
N GLY A 585 28.03 10.18 -42.83
CA GLY A 585 28.70 10.14 -44.14
C GLY A 585 28.53 8.76 -44.80
N GLY A 586 27.94 8.61 -46.01
CA GLY A 586 27.23 9.58 -46.87
C GLY A 586 27.10 9.07 -48.33
N GLY A 587 26.06 9.48 -49.07
CA GLY A 587 25.92 9.22 -50.52
C GLY A 587 24.47 8.98 -51.02
N GLY A 588 24.19 9.28 -52.29
CA GLY A 588 22.94 8.95 -53.02
C GLY A 588 21.71 9.82 -52.63
N SER A 589 21.32 10.87 -53.34
CA SER A 589 20.85 10.97 -54.75
C SER A 589 19.47 10.32 -54.99
N GLY A 590 18.41 11.14 -55.08
CA GLY A 590 17.05 10.72 -55.43
C GLY A 590 16.11 11.89 -55.70
N ARG A 591 15.60 12.00 -56.94
CA ARG A 591 14.53 12.94 -57.34
C ARG A 591 13.23 12.59 -56.58
N GLY A 592 12.29 13.49 -56.29
CA GLY A 592 12.00 14.77 -56.92
C GLY A 592 10.78 14.65 -57.84
N GLY A 593 9.58 14.92 -57.33
CA GLY A 593 8.32 14.86 -58.09
C GLY A 593 7.09 15.25 -57.25
N SER A 594 6.26 16.15 -57.77
CA SER A 594 5.04 16.63 -57.11
C SER A 594 3.93 16.93 -58.13
N HIS A 595 2.82 16.21 -58.06
CA HIS A 595 1.47 16.55 -58.55
C HIS A 595 0.48 15.60 -57.83
N ARG A 596 -0.55 16.09 -57.12
CA ARG A 596 -1.90 16.51 -57.60
C ARG A 596 -2.63 15.42 -58.42
N SER A 597 -3.90 15.07 -58.18
CA SER A 597 -4.81 15.31 -57.03
C SER A 597 -6.12 14.50 -57.20
N ARG A 598 -6.81 14.10 -56.11
CA ARG A 598 -8.29 14.06 -56.04
C ARG A 598 -8.77 14.15 -54.57
N ARG A 599 -10.05 14.49 -54.34
CA ARG A 599 -10.65 14.72 -53.01
C ARG A 599 -11.35 13.46 -52.47
N GLU A 600 -11.32 13.29 -51.14
CA GLU A 600 -12.48 13.19 -50.23
C GLU A 600 -11.95 13.09 -48.78
N THR A 601 -12.01 14.18 -48.00
CA THR A 601 -12.98 14.49 -46.91
C THR A 601 -12.70 13.84 -45.55
N SER A 602 -12.55 14.70 -44.53
CA SER A 602 -12.48 14.40 -43.09
C SER A 602 -11.22 13.68 -42.57
N GLY A 603 -10.90 13.91 -41.30
CA GLY A 603 -9.73 13.35 -40.60
C GLY A 603 -8.64 14.37 -40.29
N VAL A 604 -8.84 15.19 -39.26
CA VAL A 604 -7.71 15.86 -38.59
C VAL A 604 -6.93 14.77 -37.86
N ALA A 605 -5.74 14.44 -38.34
CA ALA A 605 -4.87 13.48 -37.66
C ALA A 605 -4.44 14.05 -36.30
N PRO A 606 -4.77 13.41 -35.16
CA PRO A 606 -4.18 13.78 -33.89
C PRO A 606 -2.68 13.49 -33.96
N VAL A 607 -1.86 14.47 -33.57
CA VAL A 607 -0.47 14.21 -33.19
C VAL A 607 -0.49 13.11 -32.12
N PRO A 608 0.32 12.04 -32.22
CA PRO A 608 0.33 10.99 -31.19
C PRO A 608 0.56 11.63 -29.82
N PRO A 609 -0.40 11.53 -28.88
CA PRO A 609 -0.18 12.04 -27.53
C PRO A 609 1.01 11.29 -26.93
N SER A 610 1.98 12.02 -26.39
CA SER A 610 3.04 11.40 -25.61
C SER A 610 2.40 10.66 -24.43
N LEU A 611 2.41 9.32 -24.47
CA LEU A 611 1.81 8.43 -23.46
C LEU A 611 2.61 8.45 -22.15
N SER A 612 2.59 9.60 -21.49
CA SER A 612 3.19 9.86 -20.19
C SER A 612 2.11 9.77 -19.12
N GLY A 613 2.10 8.66 -18.35
CA GLY A 613 1.24 8.51 -17.17
C GLY A 613 -0.17 7.92 -17.41
N GLY A 614 -0.34 7.00 -18.36
CA GLY A 614 -1.65 6.41 -18.70
C GLY A 614 -1.72 4.88 -18.59
N SER A 615 -1.67 4.31 -17.39
CA SER A 615 -1.77 2.85 -17.20
C SER A 615 -3.18 2.28 -17.45
N LEU A 616 -4.23 3.08 -17.29
CA LEU A 616 -5.61 2.71 -17.63
C LEU A 616 -5.92 3.06 -19.08
N LEU A 617 -6.40 2.09 -19.87
CA LEU A 617 -6.66 2.22 -21.30
C LEU A 617 -8.15 2.09 -21.66
N LEU A 618 -8.82 1.06 -21.12
CA LEU A 618 -10.25 0.81 -21.33
C LEU A 618 -10.98 0.71 -19.98
N VAL A 619 -12.12 1.38 -19.87
CA VAL A 619 -13.24 0.98 -19.01
C VAL A 619 -14.48 0.94 -19.89
N ALA A 620 -15.24 -0.14 -19.81
CA ALA A 620 -16.47 -0.34 -20.54
C ALA A 620 -17.53 -0.95 -19.61
N GLY A 621 -18.70 -0.32 -19.54
CA GLY A 621 -19.85 -0.82 -18.79
C GLY A 621 -20.86 -1.49 -19.71
N SER A 622 -22.01 -1.90 -19.16
CA SER A 622 -23.25 -2.17 -19.89
C SER A 622 -23.09 -2.91 -21.22
N PRO A 623 -22.94 -4.25 -21.21
CA PRO A 623 -22.91 -5.08 -22.42
C PRO A 623 -24.14 -4.83 -23.33
N LEU A 624 -23.84 -4.25 -24.50
CA LEU A 624 -24.78 -3.85 -25.53
C LEU A 624 -25.45 -5.09 -26.15
N SER A 625 -24.62 -6.03 -26.63
CA SER A 625 -25.05 -7.26 -27.32
C SER A 625 -24.08 -8.43 -27.10
N ILE A 626 -24.55 -9.64 -27.43
CA ILE A 626 -23.69 -10.78 -27.78
C ILE A 626 -23.86 -11.07 -29.27
N SER A 627 -22.73 -11.21 -29.97
CA SER A 627 -22.68 -11.70 -31.36
C SER A 627 -21.72 -12.86 -31.46
N ASN A 628 -22.16 -14.03 -31.93
CA ASN A 628 -21.34 -15.23 -32.10
C ASN A 628 -20.50 -15.59 -30.85
N SER A 629 -21.12 -15.56 -29.67
CA SER A 629 -20.48 -15.76 -28.34
C SER A 629 -19.55 -14.64 -27.86
N VAL A 630 -19.27 -13.60 -28.65
CA VAL A 630 -18.49 -12.43 -28.21
C VAL A 630 -19.39 -11.43 -27.48
N ILE A 631 -18.95 -10.94 -26.31
CA ILE A 631 -19.63 -9.85 -25.58
C ILE A 631 -19.10 -8.50 -26.04
N VAL A 632 -19.99 -7.56 -26.36
CA VAL A 632 -19.65 -6.17 -26.68
C VAL A 632 -20.13 -5.24 -25.55
N PHE A 633 -19.20 -4.64 -24.81
CA PHE A 633 -19.46 -3.59 -23.80
C PHE A 633 -19.48 -2.19 -24.42
N GLU A 634 -20.18 -1.25 -23.77
CA GLU A 634 -20.18 0.18 -24.10
C GLU A 634 -19.01 0.88 -23.39
N ALA A 635 -18.09 1.47 -24.17
CA ALA A 635 -16.82 1.97 -23.64
C ALA A 635 -16.94 3.39 -23.04
N SER A 636 -17.16 3.48 -21.72
CA SER A 636 -17.21 4.74 -20.97
C SER A 636 -15.87 5.48 -20.92
N LEU A 637 -14.74 4.77 -21.06
CA LEU A 637 -13.40 5.33 -21.22
C LEU A 637 -12.60 4.50 -22.23
N ASN A 638 -12.41 5.01 -23.45
CA ASN A 638 -11.63 4.36 -24.51
C ASN A 638 -10.43 5.23 -24.92
N ARG A 639 -9.38 5.26 -24.08
CA ARG A 639 -8.22 6.13 -24.30
C ARG A 639 -7.44 5.65 -25.53
N GLY A 640 -7.52 6.41 -26.62
CA GLY A 640 -6.84 6.11 -27.88
C GLY A 640 -7.64 5.27 -28.88
N GLN A 641 -8.93 5.00 -28.62
CA GLN A 641 -9.80 4.18 -29.49
C GLN A 641 -9.28 2.75 -29.72
N PHE A 642 -8.59 2.19 -28.72
CA PHE A 642 -7.99 0.84 -28.78
C PHE A 642 -9.00 -0.29 -28.58
N TYR A 643 -10.27 0.01 -28.28
CA TYR A 643 -11.37 -0.94 -28.25
C TYR A 643 -12.42 -0.58 -29.30
N SER A 644 -12.90 -1.56 -30.06
CA SER A 644 -13.85 -1.39 -31.17
C SER A 644 -15.31 -1.63 -30.77
N ASP A 645 -16.23 -1.05 -31.54
CA ASP A 645 -17.68 -1.32 -31.48
C ASP A 645 -18.03 -2.81 -31.78
N THR A 646 -17.06 -3.59 -32.23
CA THR A 646 -17.16 -5.04 -32.46
C THR A 646 -16.66 -5.88 -31.28
N GLY A 647 -16.36 -5.28 -30.13
CA GLY A 647 -15.94 -5.98 -28.90
C GLY A 647 -14.50 -6.48 -28.91
N THR A 648 -13.62 -5.85 -29.70
CA THR A 648 -12.21 -6.25 -29.85
C THR A 648 -11.28 -5.14 -29.33
N PHE A 649 -10.35 -5.50 -28.45
CA PHE A 649 -9.27 -4.65 -27.96
C PHE A 649 -7.99 -4.91 -28.75
N ALA A 650 -7.38 -3.88 -29.34
CA ALA A 650 -6.07 -3.95 -30.00
C ALA A 650 -5.00 -3.33 -29.09
N ALA A 651 -3.94 -4.09 -28.78
CA ALA A 651 -2.89 -3.61 -27.90
C ALA A 651 -2.07 -2.46 -28.53
N PRO A 652 -2.00 -1.26 -27.92
CA PRO A 652 -1.32 -0.10 -28.51
C PRO A 652 0.21 -0.12 -28.41
N LEU A 653 0.78 -1.04 -27.62
CA LEU A 653 2.21 -1.16 -27.34
C LEU A 653 2.56 -2.62 -27.01
N ASN A 654 3.82 -2.99 -27.14
CA ASN A 654 4.37 -4.18 -26.50
C ASN A 654 4.23 -4.08 -24.96
N GLY A 655 3.61 -5.05 -24.29
CA GLY A 655 3.49 -5.03 -22.84
C GLY A 655 2.66 -6.13 -22.21
N ILE A 656 2.57 -6.09 -20.87
CA ILE A 656 1.74 -6.95 -20.04
C ILE A 656 0.46 -6.20 -19.69
N TYR A 657 -0.67 -6.73 -20.15
CA TYR A 657 -1.99 -6.16 -19.98
C TYR A 657 -2.78 -6.92 -18.92
N LEU A 658 -3.45 -6.19 -18.04
CA LEU A 658 -4.40 -6.70 -17.05
C LEU A 658 -5.81 -6.48 -17.57
N PHE A 659 -6.55 -7.58 -17.69
CA PHE A 659 -7.96 -7.60 -18.03
C PHE A 659 -8.74 -7.92 -16.76
N VAL A 660 -9.63 -7.02 -16.35
CA VAL A 660 -10.55 -7.21 -15.22
C VAL A 660 -11.97 -7.24 -15.78
N LEU A 661 -12.74 -8.23 -15.37
CA LEU A 661 -14.11 -8.44 -15.83
C LEU A 661 -15.01 -8.72 -14.64
N THR A 662 -16.10 -7.97 -14.51
CA THR A 662 -17.22 -8.28 -13.65
C THR A 662 -18.44 -8.55 -14.53
N LEU A 663 -19.10 -9.70 -14.31
CA LEU A 663 -20.35 -10.07 -14.99
C LEU A 663 -21.38 -10.59 -14.00
N ASP A 664 -22.61 -10.11 -14.09
CA ASP A 664 -23.76 -10.71 -13.41
C ASP A 664 -24.19 -11.99 -14.14
N LEU A 665 -23.92 -13.13 -13.52
CA LEU A 665 -24.11 -14.45 -14.11
C LEU A 665 -25.30 -15.18 -13.45
N ARG A 666 -26.17 -15.79 -14.27
CA ARG A 666 -27.22 -16.68 -13.77
C ARG A 666 -26.64 -18.07 -13.47
N PRO A 667 -27.29 -18.87 -12.59
CA PRO A 667 -26.78 -20.18 -12.23
C PRO A 667 -26.62 -21.12 -13.44
N GLY A 668 -25.52 -21.86 -13.48
CA GLY A 668 -25.19 -22.80 -14.54
C GLY A 668 -23.69 -22.83 -14.93
N PRO A 669 -23.30 -23.75 -15.82
CA PRO A 669 -21.92 -23.94 -16.25
C PRO A 669 -21.42 -22.76 -17.10
N THR A 670 -20.51 -21.96 -16.55
CA THR A 670 -19.97 -20.76 -17.21
C THR A 670 -18.51 -20.95 -17.62
N HIS A 671 -18.18 -20.61 -18.87
CA HIS A 671 -16.80 -20.51 -19.34
C HIS A 671 -16.58 -19.18 -20.09
N VAL A 672 -15.84 -18.27 -19.47
CA VAL A 672 -15.44 -16.99 -20.08
C VAL A 672 -13.97 -17.08 -20.51
N VAL A 673 -13.67 -16.69 -21.75
CA VAL A 673 -12.30 -16.68 -22.28
C VAL A 673 -11.94 -15.39 -23.01
N LEU A 674 -10.70 -14.95 -22.83
CA LEU A 674 -10.04 -13.98 -23.70
C LEU A 674 -9.38 -14.73 -24.86
N ARG A 675 -9.74 -14.41 -26.09
CA ARG A 675 -9.21 -15.04 -27.30
C ARG A 675 -8.44 -14.02 -28.15
N ARG A 676 -7.20 -14.36 -28.50
CA ARG A 676 -6.37 -13.57 -29.42
C ARG A 676 -6.92 -13.63 -30.85
N GLY A 677 -6.89 -12.51 -31.56
CA GLY A 677 -7.27 -12.42 -32.98
C GLY A 677 -6.41 -13.33 -33.87
N SER A 678 -5.13 -13.45 -33.54
CA SER A 678 -4.11 -14.28 -34.21
C SER A 678 -4.29 -15.81 -34.05
N GLY A 679 -5.40 -16.27 -33.48
CA GLY A 679 -5.72 -17.70 -33.39
C GLY A 679 -5.00 -18.48 -32.27
N GLY A 680 -4.23 -17.79 -31.41
CA GLY A 680 -3.57 -18.39 -30.27
C GLY A 680 -4.52 -18.98 -29.20
N THR A 681 -3.96 -19.78 -28.29
CA THR A 681 -4.71 -20.44 -27.21
C THR A 681 -5.52 -19.44 -26.37
N PRO A 682 -6.83 -19.66 -26.15
CA PRO A 682 -7.66 -18.77 -25.35
C PRO A 682 -7.30 -18.86 -23.87
N VAL A 683 -7.16 -17.71 -23.21
CA VAL A 683 -6.96 -17.64 -21.75
C VAL A 683 -8.33 -17.64 -21.08
N SER A 684 -8.56 -18.58 -20.17
CA SER A 684 -9.80 -18.63 -19.41
C SER A 684 -9.75 -17.62 -18.27
N LEU A 685 -10.75 -16.75 -18.18
CA LEU A 685 -10.99 -15.90 -17.01
C LEU A 685 -11.79 -16.68 -15.98
N HIS A 686 -12.98 -17.11 -16.38
CA HIS A 686 -13.90 -17.89 -15.55
C HIS A 686 -14.09 -19.30 -16.13
N ARG A 687 -14.05 -20.35 -15.30
CA ARG A 687 -14.45 -21.71 -15.71
C ARG A 687 -15.00 -22.51 -14.52
N ARG A 688 -16.24 -22.23 -14.13
CA ARG A 688 -16.92 -22.92 -13.02
C ARG A 688 -18.43 -22.98 -13.27
N GLU A 689 -19.11 -23.84 -12.53
CA GLU A 689 -20.55 -23.76 -12.38
C GLU A 689 -20.89 -22.65 -11.37
N VAL A 690 -21.71 -21.70 -11.81
CA VAL A 690 -22.25 -20.63 -10.96
C VAL A 690 -23.43 -21.22 -10.21
N THR A 691 -23.36 -21.28 -8.88
CA THR A 691 -24.38 -21.93 -8.04
C THR A 691 -25.47 -20.96 -7.54
N VAL A 692 -25.16 -19.66 -7.51
CA VAL A 692 -26.04 -18.57 -7.06
C VAL A 692 -25.92 -17.42 -8.06
N ALA A 693 -27.03 -16.75 -8.38
CA ALA A 693 -27.02 -15.61 -9.30
C ALA A 693 -26.29 -14.41 -8.67
N GLY A 694 -25.49 -13.69 -9.46
CA GLY A 694 -24.89 -12.43 -9.04
C GLY A 694 -23.60 -12.05 -9.78
N PRO A 695 -23.00 -10.89 -9.44
CA PRO A 695 -21.77 -10.40 -10.03
C PRO A 695 -20.56 -11.27 -9.65
N VAL A 696 -19.90 -11.83 -10.66
CA VAL A 696 -18.65 -12.57 -10.55
C VAL A 696 -17.53 -11.73 -11.17
N THR A 697 -16.47 -11.49 -10.41
CA THR A 697 -15.29 -10.73 -10.88
C THR A 697 -14.11 -11.67 -11.08
N ASP A 698 -13.56 -11.70 -12.29
CA ASP A 698 -12.38 -12.47 -12.68
C ASP A 698 -11.31 -11.59 -13.35
N VAL A 699 -10.06 -12.03 -13.27
CA VAL A 699 -8.88 -11.23 -13.66
C VAL A 699 -7.91 -12.08 -14.47
N GLY A 700 -7.45 -11.54 -15.60
CA GLY A 700 -6.49 -12.20 -16.50
C GLY A 700 -5.31 -11.31 -16.85
N LEU A 701 -4.11 -11.89 -16.84
CA LEU A 701 -2.88 -11.26 -17.32
C LEU A 701 -2.53 -11.80 -18.70
N LEU A 702 -2.22 -10.91 -19.64
CA LEU A 702 -1.90 -11.29 -21.01
C LEU A 702 -0.73 -10.44 -21.56
N PRO A 703 0.43 -11.05 -21.90
CA PRO A 703 1.46 -10.37 -22.66
C PRO A 703 1.00 -10.21 -24.11
N LEU A 704 0.97 -8.98 -24.61
CA LEU A 704 0.53 -8.62 -25.96
C LEU A 704 1.60 -7.79 -26.67
N ARG A 705 1.67 -7.93 -27.99
CA ARG A 705 2.49 -7.09 -28.87
C ARG A 705 1.65 -5.94 -29.45
N GLU A 706 2.33 -4.88 -29.87
CA GLU A 706 1.70 -3.78 -30.60
C GLU A 706 0.91 -4.30 -31.82
N GLY A 707 -0.39 -3.99 -31.88
CA GLY A 707 -1.33 -4.47 -32.89
C GLY A 707 -1.96 -5.85 -32.63
N GLU A 708 -1.66 -6.55 -31.52
CA GLU A 708 -2.37 -7.80 -31.20
C GLU A 708 -3.80 -7.54 -30.70
N GLU A 709 -4.78 -8.12 -31.40
CA GLU A 709 -6.20 -8.10 -31.03
C GLU A 709 -6.57 -9.15 -29.98
N VAL A 710 -7.51 -8.81 -29.10
CA VAL A 710 -8.13 -9.67 -28.09
C VAL A 710 -9.63 -9.41 -28.02
N ARG A 711 -10.44 -10.47 -27.99
CA ARG A 711 -11.90 -10.40 -27.79
C ARG A 711 -12.34 -11.30 -26.63
N LEU A 712 -13.46 -10.95 -25.99
CA LEU A 712 -14.05 -11.70 -24.89
C LEU A 712 -15.17 -12.63 -25.39
N GLU A 713 -15.00 -13.94 -25.24
CA GLU A 713 -16.01 -14.95 -25.57
C GLU A 713 -16.63 -15.55 -24.29
N LEU A 714 -17.97 -15.63 -24.23
CA LEU A 714 -18.74 -16.31 -23.19
C LEU A 714 -19.36 -17.60 -23.75
N LYS A 715 -19.22 -18.71 -23.02
CA LYS A 715 -19.73 -20.03 -23.38
C LYS A 715 -20.49 -20.66 -22.21
N GLY A 716 -21.54 -21.41 -22.52
CA GLY A 716 -22.34 -22.20 -21.57
C GLY A 716 -23.46 -21.45 -20.84
N ALA A 717 -23.26 -20.19 -20.46
CA ALA A 717 -24.14 -19.49 -19.52
C ALA A 717 -24.94 -18.30 -20.09
N VAL A 718 -26.02 -17.98 -19.39
CA VAL A 718 -26.85 -16.78 -19.61
C VAL A 718 -26.51 -15.76 -18.52
N TRP A 719 -26.08 -14.58 -18.94
CA TRP A 719 -25.77 -13.44 -18.07
C TRP A 719 -27.01 -12.54 -17.88
N ALA A 720 -26.94 -11.56 -16.98
CA ALA A 720 -28.01 -10.61 -16.72
C ALA A 720 -27.55 -9.15 -16.93
N LYS A 721 -28.44 -8.31 -17.49
CA LYS A 721 -28.18 -6.88 -17.67
C LYS A 721 -28.31 -6.13 -16.33
N SER A 722 -27.24 -6.15 -15.55
CA SER A 722 -26.97 -5.20 -14.46
C SER A 722 -26.03 -4.07 -14.92
N GLU A 723 -26.05 -2.96 -14.19
CA GLU A 723 -25.07 -1.86 -14.29
C GLU A 723 -23.69 -2.27 -13.73
N ASP A 724 -23.63 -3.30 -12.88
CA ASP A 724 -22.39 -3.89 -12.32
C ASP A 724 -21.51 -4.60 -13.37
N ASN A 725 -22.00 -4.79 -14.59
CA ASN A 725 -21.26 -5.45 -15.66
C ASN A 725 -20.17 -4.52 -16.22
N VAL A 726 -18.91 -4.74 -15.82
CA VAL A 726 -17.77 -3.88 -16.16
C VAL A 726 -16.61 -4.70 -16.73
N PHE A 727 -16.06 -4.24 -17.85
CA PHE A 727 -14.84 -4.75 -18.46
C PHE A 727 -13.78 -3.64 -18.50
N THR A 728 -12.60 -3.91 -17.94
CA THR A 728 -11.51 -2.93 -17.77
C THR A 728 -10.19 -3.51 -18.29
N VAL A 729 -9.41 -2.69 -18.99
CA VAL A 729 -8.07 -3.06 -19.49
C VAL A 729 -7.03 -2.02 -19.07
N LEU A 730 -5.98 -2.50 -18.39
CA LEU A 730 -4.83 -1.71 -17.97
C LEU A 730 -3.54 -2.25 -18.61
N LEU A 731 -2.61 -1.36 -18.93
CA LEU A 731 -1.22 -1.69 -19.23
C LEU A 731 -0.43 -1.60 -17.91
N LEU A 732 0.04 -2.74 -17.39
CA LEU A 732 0.83 -2.78 -16.15
C LEU A 732 2.31 -2.47 -16.41
N HIS A 733 2.86 -3.03 -17.48
CA HIS A 733 4.28 -2.91 -17.80
C HIS A 733 4.48 -2.90 -19.31
N ARG A 734 5.18 -1.88 -19.83
CA ARG A 734 5.60 -1.83 -21.23
C ARG A 734 6.87 -2.66 -21.41
N THR A 735 6.82 -3.69 -22.25
CA THR A 735 8.02 -4.38 -22.72
C THR A 735 8.61 -3.63 -23.91
N ILE A 736 9.92 -3.74 -24.11
CA ILE A 736 10.63 -3.15 -25.25
C ILE A 736 10.58 -4.15 -26.42
#